data_AF-A0A2N1D366-F1
#
_entry.id   AF-A0A2N1D366-F1
#
_cell.length_a   1.000
_cell.length_b   1.000
_cell.length_c   1.000
_cell.angle_alpha   90.00
_cell.angle_beta   90.00
_cell.angle_gamma   90.00
#
_symmetry.space_group_name_H-M   'P 1'
#
loop_
_entity.id
_entity.type
_entity.pdbx_description
1 polymer ?
#
loop_
_entity_poly.entity_id
_entity_poly.type
_entity_poly.pdbx_seq_one_letter_code
_entity_poly.pdbx_strand_id
1 'polypeptide(L)'
;MPATTSLETNIHSNTKSKSLRGEAQVSQFVKRKKAPSAKTKAAKSELIRRSVLAKQKIKLAMDTAKTQDELLAAASLRVNDILIAEHKETANAELFMTFNQWKEKGYSVNKGETSYKVWSAPIKGKREVEVTDVSTGQDKTLEAQFSMFAMCSLFCEHQVSLIDSPEDKIKADDSGLCIGEKVETIFNCRANTTSGNYGDYLGYFEGADRVFSHGFTFDIFRNVEIESDYFFKVVNVDTGKTATTKDTDGLVFAVREAAQPVKPITHYMRLPSQPKQQATIKTKAPVKVEAPAPVVDVLLAEKLDVLAEKQQKVLDGFFADRQTNTPKRLAEANRARCQGEKLLRTQKALIALAQCHRVGNVPDVLKTVKTKKAVFDLMPAKSELVNNGYHTYYRDTGERLHDSAEAIAIWDLLTGKSPEEKASEALKVKIDGLQFTHIAGYFPTPKPVTDFMLELAQIEDYQSLADTSAGSGNILDAAKAHNSTLSLEAYEVNHTLCEILTAKNYSVIQGDSLQITNTKAYDRILINPPFENLADIDHVQHSYDFLKSNGRLVAVMSASPFFRKDKKAVQFRECLTELNAEIHDLPDNSFKGSGTGVNTKIIVIDKPESAEDKHTDENPFVCVNFDDKQDSRRGRLEERAANASQKSTALWEQGHKMAEVIPFGQPILIGHHSEKRDRNYRAKFCAKFDKSMEESTKAGQLSDKAASVGTGGIASDDPQAIKKLRAKLIELEATQIRMKSANKAIKQNDNEALTRLGFNDKTIEALNTGDFAGRTGFASYQLTNNGAEIRRLKKRIESIERLRDRDPINHESDELKVFIEDGRIHFDFKNGKPAEAVRAKIKRYSFKFSRYSYTWVRKATGSALNIAPIVIEEIENTLKE
;
A
#
# COMPACT_ATOMS: atom_id res chain seq x y z
N MET A 1 -50.20 -11.84 45.06
CA MET A 1 -51.63 -11.48 44.86
C MET A 1 -51.71 -10.13 44.16
N PRO A 2 -52.67 -9.90 43.25
CA PRO A 2 -52.28 -9.38 41.92
C PRO A 2 -53.17 -8.29 41.27
N ALA A 3 -52.61 -7.64 40.25
CA ALA A 3 -53.23 -7.20 38.99
C ALA A 3 -52.07 -7.10 37.96
N THR A 4 -52.08 -7.60 36.72
CA THR A 4 -53.03 -7.49 35.58
C THR A 4 -53.16 -6.04 35.08
N THR A 5 -53.27 -5.74 33.77
CA THR A 5 -53.77 -6.57 32.64
C THR A 5 -53.23 -6.07 31.27
N SER A 6 -53.36 -6.90 30.21
CA SER A 6 -53.62 -6.60 28.76
C SER A 6 -53.06 -5.31 28.10
N LEU A 7 -52.33 -5.37 26.98
CA LEU A 7 -52.75 -5.72 25.60
C LEU A 7 -53.71 -4.73 24.91
N GLU A 8 -53.32 -4.30 23.69
CA GLU A 8 -54.17 -3.81 22.57
C GLU A 8 -54.97 -2.48 22.78
N THR A 9 -55.44 -1.74 21.78
CA THR A 9 -54.89 -1.26 20.47
C THR A 9 -55.38 0.23 20.31
N ASN A 10 -55.60 0.95 19.18
CA ASN A 10 -55.58 0.74 17.72
C ASN A 10 -55.57 2.09 16.94
N ILE A 11 -55.60 2.02 15.60
CA ILE A 11 -56.17 2.99 14.64
C ILE A 11 -55.52 4.39 14.45
N HIS A 12 -54.96 4.52 13.25
CA HIS A 12 -54.90 5.68 12.34
C HIS A 12 -55.61 7.01 12.72
N SER A 13 -54.94 8.12 12.36
CA SER A 13 -55.57 9.17 11.53
C SER A 13 -54.61 9.67 10.44
N ASN A 14 -55.14 10.20 9.34
CA ASN A 14 -54.39 10.48 8.11
C ASN A 14 -54.86 11.79 7.46
N THR A 15 -54.02 12.83 7.45
CA THR A 15 -54.35 14.14 6.86
C THR A 15 -53.21 14.67 5.98
N LYS A 16 -53.46 14.71 4.66
CA LYS A 16 -52.60 15.37 3.67
C LYS A 16 -52.99 16.84 3.49
N SER A 17 -52.03 17.77 3.55
CA SER A 17 -51.94 18.99 2.72
C SER A 17 -50.74 19.84 3.20
N LYS A 18 -50.12 20.72 2.39
CA LYS A 18 -50.10 20.91 0.93
C LYS A 18 -48.73 21.54 0.59
N SER A 19 -48.20 21.32 -0.61
CA SER A 19 -46.98 22.03 -1.06
C SER A 19 -47.32 23.32 -1.79
N LEU A 20 -46.39 24.28 -1.75
CA LEU A 20 -46.23 25.36 -2.72
C LEU A 20 -44.76 25.40 -3.19
N ARG A 21 -44.52 25.94 -4.39
CA ARG A 21 -43.24 25.81 -5.14
C ARG A 21 -42.22 26.91 -4.76
N GLY A 22 -40.92 26.73 -5.01
CA GLY A 22 -40.25 25.51 -5.47
C GLY A 22 -38.84 25.72 -6.08
N GLU A 23 -38.40 24.70 -6.82
CA GLU A 23 -37.40 24.74 -7.92
C GLU A 23 -35.91 25.03 -7.59
N ALA A 24 -35.32 24.04 -6.92
CA ALA A 24 -34.09 23.31 -7.29
C ALA A 24 -33.02 23.91 -8.25
N GLN A 25 -31.75 23.67 -7.89
CA GLN A 25 -30.65 23.52 -8.85
C GLN A 25 -30.11 22.07 -8.85
N VAL A 26 -29.44 21.69 -9.94
CA VAL A 26 -29.11 20.30 -10.30
C VAL A 26 -27.77 19.86 -9.70
N SER A 27 -27.75 18.67 -9.10
CA SER A 27 -26.51 17.95 -8.74
C SER A 27 -26.22 16.81 -9.71
N GLN A 28 -24.95 16.60 -10.05
CA GLN A 28 -24.52 15.54 -10.97
C GLN A 28 -24.77 14.15 -10.37
N PHE A 29 -25.39 13.26 -11.16
CA PHE A 29 -25.71 11.90 -10.73
C PHE A 29 -24.49 10.97 -10.78
N VAL A 30 -23.62 11.07 -9.76
CA VAL A 30 -22.85 9.88 -9.35
C VAL A 30 -23.86 8.82 -8.92
N LYS A 31 -23.98 7.74 -9.69
CA LYS A 31 -24.80 6.56 -9.33
C LYS A 31 -24.19 5.88 -8.11
N ARG A 32 -24.49 6.41 -6.90
CA ARG A 32 -24.26 5.70 -5.63
C ARG A 32 -24.81 4.28 -5.79
N LYS A 33 -23.96 3.26 -5.59
CA LYS A 33 -24.40 1.86 -5.52
C LYS A 33 -25.52 1.80 -4.48
N LYS A 34 -26.75 1.47 -4.91
CA LYS A 34 -27.90 1.34 -3.99
C LYS A 34 -27.50 0.35 -2.90
N ALA A 35 -27.76 0.69 -1.64
CA ALA A 35 -27.55 -0.23 -0.54
C ALA A 35 -28.30 -1.55 -0.82
N PRO A 36 -27.71 -2.72 -0.52
CA PRO A 36 -28.32 -4.00 -0.84
C PRO A 36 -29.71 -4.10 -0.20
N SER A 37 -30.69 -4.52 -1.00
CA SER A 37 -32.10 -4.57 -0.59
C SER A 37 -32.29 -5.49 0.61
N ALA A 38 -33.40 -5.34 1.35
CA ALA A 38 -33.74 -6.25 2.45
C ALA A 38 -33.73 -7.73 2.00
N LYS A 39 -34.27 -8.04 0.80
CA LYS A 39 -34.23 -9.38 0.19
C LYS A 39 -32.81 -9.84 -0.14
N THR A 40 -31.92 -8.92 -0.55
CA THR A 40 -30.50 -9.20 -0.80
C THR A 40 -29.73 -9.47 0.50
N LYS A 41 -30.01 -8.74 1.57
CA LYS A 41 -29.40 -8.98 2.89
C LYS A 41 -29.85 -10.32 3.47
N ALA A 42 -31.16 -10.57 3.53
CA ALA A 42 -31.71 -11.83 4.02
C ALA A 42 -31.15 -13.05 3.26
N ALA A 43 -31.05 -12.97 1.93
CA ALA A 43 -30.44 -14.03 1.12
C ALA A 43 -28.94 -14.25 1.42
N LYS A 44 -28.21 -13.21 1.83
CA LYS A 44 -26.80 -13.35 2.24
C LYS A 44 -26.69 -14.00 3.62
N SER A 45 -27.44 -13.52 4.61
CA SER A 45 -27.38 -14.06 5.97
C SER A 45 -27.85 -15.53 6.02
N GLU A 46 -28.84 -15.93 5.20
CA GLU A 46 -29.24 -17.34 5.06
C GLU A 46 -28.17 -18.19 4.35
N LEU A 47 -27.53 -17.68 3.29
CA LEU A 47 -26.41 -18.38 2.66
C LEU A 47 -25.24 -18.58 3.64
N ILE A 48 -24.95 -17.60 4.50
CA ILE A 48 -23.96 -17.71 5.57
C ILE A 48 -24.36 -18.80 6.57
N ARG A 49 -25.62 -18.82 7.02
CA ARG A 49 -26.15 -19.87 7.92
C ARG A 49 -25.94 -21.27 7.34
N ARG A 50 -26.37 -21.51 6.10
CA ARG A 50 -26.16 -22.81 5.43
C ARG A 50 -24.67 -23.11 5.21
N SER A 51 -23.83 -22.09 5.01
CA SER A 51 -22.37 -22.26 4.91
C SER A 51 -21.71 -22.70 6.22
N VAL A 52 -22.25 -22.31 7.38
CA VAL A 52 -21.80 -22.83 8.68
C VAL A 52 -22.21 -24.29 8.85
N LEU A 53 -23.46 -24.65 8.50
CA LEU A 53 -23.92 -26.04 8.52
C LEU A 53 -23.12 -26.94 7.57
N ALA A 54 -22.76 -26.44 6.38
CA ALA A 54 -21.89 -27.13 5.43
C ALA A 54 -20.48 -27.38 6.02
N LYS A 55 -19.86 -26.38 6.67
CA LYS A 55 -18.58 -26.57 7.38
C LYS A 55 -18.70 -27.61 8.50
N GLN A 56 -19.83 -27.65 9.22
CA GLN A 56 -20.08 -28.66 10.26
C GLN A 56 -20.28 -30.06 9.67
N LYS A 57 -20.95 -30.21 8.53
CA LYS A 57 -21.04 -31.48 7.79
C LYS A 57 -19.68 -31.98 7.33
N ILE A 58 -18.85 -31.09 6.78
CA ILE A 58 -17.46 -31.40 6.37
C ILE A 58 -16.62 -31.86 7.57
N LYS A 59 -16.63 -31.09 8.67
CA LYS A 59 -15.90 -31.46 9.90
C LYS A 59 -16.40 -32.78 10.48
N LEU A 60 -17.72 -33.01 10.52
CA LEU A 60 -18.29 -34.29 10.98
C LEU A 60 -17.86 -35.47 10.07
N ALA A 61 -17.78 -35.27 8.74
CA ALA A 61 -17.30 -36.30 7.82
C ALA A 61 -15.80 -36.62 8.04
N MET A 62 -14.98 -35.62 8.39
CA MET A 62 -13.59 -35.82 8.77
C MET A 62 -13.48 -36.54 10.13
N ASP A 63 -14.26 -36.10 11.13
CA ASP A 63 -14.26 -36.64 12.49
C ASP A 63 -14.88 -38.07 12.57
N THR A 64 -15.66 -38.50 11.58
CA THR A 64 -16.30 -39.84 11.53
C THR A 64 -15.66 -40.81 10.53
N ALA A 65 -14.64 -40.38 9.81
CA ALA A 65 -13.87 -41.22 8.91
C ALA A 65 -13.14 -42.36 9.65
N LYS A 66 -13.22 -43.57 9.09
CA LYS A 66 -12.64 -44.80 9.64
C LYS A 66 -11.45 -45.27 8.81
N THR A 67 -11.43 -44.97 7.51
CA THR A 67 -10.23 -45.10 6.68
C THR A 67 -9.52 -43.76 6.55
N GLN A 68 -8.24 -43.82 6.20
CA GLN A 68 -7.42 -42.64 5.92
C GLN A 68 -7.90 -41.88 4.67
N ASP A 69 -8.78 -42.52 3.89
CA ASP A 69 -9.18 -42.15 2.53
C ASP A 69 -10.62 -41.60 2.54
N GLU A 70 -11.46 -42.05 3.47
CA GLU A 70 -12.68 -41.34 3.90
C GLU A 70 -12.33 -39.98 4.49
N LEU A 71 -11.31 -39.90 5.36
CA LEU A 71 -10.82 -38.62 5.94
C LEU A 71 -10.33 -37.66 4.86
N LEU A 72 -9.74 -38.23 3.81
CA LEU A 72 -9.20 -37.53 2.64
C LEU A 72 -10.31 -36.94 1.77
N ALA A 73 -11.31 -37.75 1.43
CA ALA A 73 -12.48 -37.34 0.67
C ALA A 73 -13.32 -36.32 1.46
N ALA A 74 -13.39 -36.45 2.79
CA ALA A 74 -14.02 -35.45 3.64
C ALA A 74 -13.25 -34.12 3.63
N ALA A 75 -11.91 -34.15 3.61
CA ALA A 75 -11.07 -32.96 3.61
C ALA A 75 -11.03 -32.20 2.25
N SER A 76 -11.37 -32.84 1.13
CA SER A 76 -11.43 -32.18 -0.18
C SER A 76 -12.78 -31.49 -0.49
N LEU A 77 -13.85 -31.84 0.24
CA LEU A 77 -15.18 -31.24 0.10
C LEU A 77 -15.18 -29.75 0.45
N ARG A 78 -15.75 -28.93 -0.44
CA ARG A 78 -15.89 -27.48 -0.24
C ARG A 78 -17.31 -27.14 0.22
N VAL A 79 -17.44 -25.99 0.86
CA VAL A 79 -18.74 -25.42 1.30
C VAL A 79 -19.76 -25.37 0.16
N ASN A 80 -19.34 -24.97 -1.05
CA ASN A 80 -20.23 -24.93 -2.22
C ASN A 80 -20.71 -26.31 -2.66
N ASP A 81 -19.91 -27.37 -2.48
CA ASP A 81 -20.24 -28.72 -2.97
C ASP A 81 -21.37 -29.31 -2.11
N ILE A 82 -21.28 -29.15 -0.79
CA ILE A 82 -22.37 -29.47 0.16
C ILE A 82 -23.62 -28.63 -0.12
N LEU A 83 -23.48 -27.32 -0.37
CA LEU A 83 -24.62 -26.46 -0.68
C LEU A 83 -25.32 -26.89 -1.98
N ILE A 84 -24.56 -27.29 -3.01
CA ILE A 84 -25.12 -27.79 -4.26
C ILE A 84 -25.82 -29.14 -4.02
N ALA A 85 -25.24 -30.07 -3.26
CA ALA A 85 -25.88 -31.34 -2.91
C ALA A 85 -27.22 -31.11 -2.18
N GLU A 86 -27.25 -30.26 -1.15
CA GLU A 86 -28.49 -29.88 -0.46
C GLU A 86 -29.52 -29.24 -1.41
N HIS A 87 -29.09 -28.41 -2.38
CA HIS A 87 -30.01 -27.84 -3.37
C HIS A 87 -30.56 -28.90 -4.32
N LYS A 88 -29.75 -29.90 -4.74
CA LYS A 88 -30.20 -31.05 -5.55
C LYS A 88 -31.28 -31.85 -4.85
N GLU A 89 -31.05 -32.20 -3.58
CA GLU A 89 -32.04 -32.88 -2.72
C GLU A 89 -33.31 -32.03 -2.58
N THR A 90 -33.19 -30.73 -2.29
CA THR A 90 -34.33 -29.84 -2.05
C THR A 90 -35.19 -29.61 -3.30
N ALA A 91 -34.58 -29.57 -4.49
CA ALA A 91 -35.26 -29.32 -5.76
C ALA A 91 -35.65 -30.60 -6.53
N ASN A 92 -35.25 -31.78 -6.02
CA ASN A 92 -35.27 -33.07 -6.72
C ASN A 92 -34.69 -32.96 -8.15
N ALA A 93 -33.51 -32.34 -8.28
CA ALA A 93 -32.94 -31.92 -9.56
C ALA A 93 -31.43 -32.15 -9.62
N GLU A 94 -30.88 -32.47 -10.80
CA GLU A 94 -29.45 -32.80 -10.96
C GLU A 94 -28.59 -31.65 -11.47
N LEU A 95 -29.14 -30.70 -12.24
CA LEU A 95 -28.38 -29.71 -13.00
C LEU A 95 -28.55 -28.30 -12.44
N PHE A 96 -27.53 -27.76 -11.77
CA PHE A 96 -27.56 -26.39 -11.25
C PHE A 96 -26.58 -25.50 -12.00
N MET A 97 -27.10 -24.53 -12.76
CA MET A 97 -26.30 -23.67 -13.64
C MET A 97 -26.70 -22.20 -13.49
N THR A 98 -25.79 -21.29 -13.83
CA THR A 98 -26.10 -19.85 -13.83
C THR A 98 -27.06 -19.48 -14.97
N PHE A 99 -27.69 -18.30 -14.89
CA PHE A 99 -28.55 -17.79 -15.96
C PHE A 99 -27.85 -17.79 -17.34
N ASN A 100 -26.57 -17.40 -17.38
CA ASN A 100 -25.79 -17.38 -18.62
C ASN A 100 -25.59 -18.81 -19.16
N GLN A 101 -25.18 -19.75 -18.33
CA GLN A 101 -24.96 -21.16 -18.71
C GLN A 101 -26.24 -21.87 -19.18
N TRP A 102 -27.40 -21.53 -18.63
CA TRP A 102 -28.67 -22.01 -19.18
C TRP A 102 -28.97 -21.40 -20.56
N LYS A 103 -28.70 -20.09 -20.74
CA LYS A 103 -28.87 -19.41 -22.03
C LYS A 103 -27.91 -19.91 -23.11
N GLU A 104 -26.65 -20.16 -22.76
CA GLU A 104 -25.62 -20.81 -23.60
C GLU A 104 -26.12 -22.18 -24.10
N LYS A 105 -26.84 -22.92 -23.24
CA LYS A 105 -27.49 -24.20 -23.61
C LYS A 105 -28.82 -24.07 -24.35
N GLY A 106 -29.28 -22.85 -24.68
CA GLY A 106 -30.56 -22.63 -25.37
C GLY A 106 -31.80 -22.66 -24.47
N TYR A 107 -31.66 -22.38 -23.16
CA TYR A 107 -32.77 -22.35 -22.20
C TYR A 107 -32.90 -20.97 -21.53
N SER A 108 -34.14 -20.51 -21.30
CA SER A 108 -34.44 -19.32 -20.52
C SER A 108 -35.03 -19.70 -19.16
N VAL A 109 -34.62 -19.00 -18.10
CA VAL A 109 -35.26 -19.10 -16.78
C VAL A 109 -36.71 -18.61 -16.84
N ASN A 110 -37.61 -19.38 -16.23
CA ASN A 110 -39.05 -19.13 -16.22
C ASN A 110 -39.41 -17.88 -15.38
N LYS A 111 -40.43 -17.14 -15.84
CA LYS A 111 -40.75 -15.81 -15.31
C LYS A 111 -41.40 -15.87 -13.92
N GLY A 112 -40.58 -15.65 -12.91
CA GLY A 112 -40.99 -15.64 -11.50
C GLY A 112 -40.05 -16.45 -10.59
N GLU A 113 -39.21 -17.30 -11.20
CA GLU A 113 -38.39 -18.26 -10.49
C GLU A 113 -37.38 -17.66 -9.52
N THR A 114 -37.23 -18.34 -8.37
CA THR A 114 -36.26 -17.98 -7.34
C THR A 114 -34.99 -18.79 -7.47
N SER A 115 -33.89 -18.13 -7.83
CA SER A 115 -32.56 -18.75 -7.90
C SER A 115 -32.09 -19.30 -6.55
N TYR A 116 -31.47 -20.47 -6.58
CA TYR A 116 -30.64 -21.01 -5.52
C TYR A 116 -29.32 -20.21 -5.38
N LYS A 117 -28.72 -20.20 -4.18
CA LYS A 117 -27.55 -19.36 -3.86
C LYS A 117 -26.34 -20.21 -3.45
N VAL A 118 -25.17 -19.83 -3.96
CA VAL A 118 -23.84 -20.36 -3.59
C VAL A 118 -22.82 -19.21 -3.64
N TRP A 119 -21.60 -19.40 -3.17
CA TRP A 119 -20.55 -18.38 -3.26
C TRP A 119 -19.88 -18.38 -4.63
N SER A 120 -19.51 -17.20 -5.14
CA SER A 120 -18.63 -17.05 -6.30
C SER A 120 -17.17 -17.35 -5.93
N ALA A 121 -16.29 -17.42 -6.94
CA ALA A 121 -14.86 -17.21 -6.73
C ALA A 121 -14.59 -15.86 -6.02
N PRO A 122 -13.48 -15.73 -5.26
CA PRO A 122 -13.13 -14.49 -4.58
C PRO A 122 -12.77 -13.36 -5.56
N ILE A 123 -12.97 -12.10 -5.13
CA ILE A 123 -12.67 -10.92 -5.94
C ILE A 123 -11.14 -10.76 -6.07
N LYS A 124 -10.64 -10.70 -7.32
CA LYS A 124 -9.20 -10.52 -7.64
C LYS A 124 -8.59 -9.35 -6.84
N GLY A 125 -7.41 -9.57 -6.28
CA GLY A 125 -6.64 -8.58 -5.53
C GLY A 125 -6.49 -8.88 -4.03
N LYS A 126 -7.12 -9.95 -3.51
CA LYS A 126 -6.88 -10.50 -2.16
C LYS A 126 -6.65 -12.01 -2.27
N ARG A 127 -5.74 -12.56 -1.46
CA ARG A 127 -5.50 -14.01 -1.39
C ARG A 127 -6.66 -14.69 -0.64
N GLU A 128 -6.83 -15.99 -0.88
CA GLU A 128 -7.70 -16.82 -0.05
C GLU A 128 -7.15 -16.89 1.39
N VAL A 129 -8.06 -16.94 2.35
CA VAL A 129 -7.78 -17.23 3.75
C VAL A 129 -8.16 -18.69 3.96
N GLU A 130 -7.20 -19.52 4.35
CA GLU A 130 -7.51 -20.91 4.75
C GLU A 130 -8.39 -20.89 6.00
N VAL A 131 -9.52 -21.61 5.94
CA VAL A 131 -10.56 -21.54 6.97
C VAL A 131 -10.37 -22.70 7.94
N THR A 132 -9.54 -22.50 8.95
CA THR A 132 -9.58 -23.30 10.19
C THR A 132 -10.59 -22.72 11.18
N ASP A 133 -11.27 -23.62 11.87
CA ASP A 133 -12.28 -23.45 12.93
C ASP A 133 -13.39 -22.37 12.79
N VAL A 134 -14.63 -22.85 12.82
CA VAL A 134 -15.84 -22.06 13.06
C VAL A 134 -16.60 -22.62 14.25
N SER A 135 -16.37 -22.04 15.44
CA SER A 135 -17.28 -22.19 16.57
C SER A 135 -18.51 -21.30 16.37
N THR A 136 -19.71 -21.80 16.69
CA THR A 136 -20.97 -21.06 16.52
C THR A 136 -21.11 -19.93 17.55
N GLY A 137 -20.75 -18.70 17.18
CA GLY A 137 -20.95 -17.51 18.02
C GLY A 137 -20.79 -16.18 17.27
N GLN A 138 -21.85 -15.36 17.32
CA GLN A 138 -21.96 -13.98 16.81
C GLN A 138 -21.89 -13.77 15.28
N ASP A 139 -22.99 -13.30 14.67
CA ASP A 139 -23.15 -13.20 13.21
C ASP A 139 -22.21 -12.19 12.51
N LYS A 140 -21.69 -11.19 13.23
CA LYS A 140 -20.92 -10.08 12.62
C LYS A 140 -19.55 -10.50 12.09
N THR A 141 -18.88 -11.46 12.73
CA THR A 141 -17.60 -12.00 12.25
C THR A 141 -17.79 -12.89 11.03
N LEU A 142 -18.89 -13.66 10.99
CA LEU A 142 -19.27 -14.48 9.83
C LEU A 142 -19.60 -13.63 8.58
N GLU A 143 -20.37 -12.54 8.71
CA GLU A 143 -20.64 -11.64 7.58
C GLU A 143 -19.37 -11.00 6.99
N ALA A 144 -18.33 -10.82 7.81
CA ALA A 144 -17.01 -10.34 7.41
C ALA A 144 -16.17 -11.41 6.71
N GLN A 145 -16.14 -12.66 7.20
CA GLN A 145 -15.48 -13.79 6.52
C GLN A 145 -16.06 -13.97 5.10
N PHE A 146 -17.39 -14.01 5.00
CA PHE A 146 -18.08 -14.10 3.71
C PHE A 146 -18.24 -12.74 3.00
N SER A 147 -17.41 -11.72 3.30
CA SER A 147 -17.44 -10.43 2.59
C SER A 147 -16.66 -10.43 1.28
N MET A 148 -15.67 -11.31 1.13
CA MET A 148 -14.77 -11.37 -0.04
C MET A 148 -15.34 -12.18 -1.21
N PHE A 149 -16.41 -12.94 -0.97
CA PHE A 149 -17.12 -13.77 -1.95
C PHE A 149 -18.47 -13.12 -2.29
N ALA A 150 -18.81 -13.02 -3.58
CA ALA A 150 -20.13 -12.57 -4.00
C ALA A 150 -21.13 -13.74 -3.98
N MET A 151 -22.43 -13.42 -3.90
CA MET A 151 -23.47 -14.44 -4.07
C MET A 151 -23.65 -14.76 -5.55
N CYS A 152 -23.30 -15.98 -5.95
CA CYS A 152 -23.73 -16.53 -7.23
C CYS A 152 -25.22 -16.90 -7.19
N SER A 153 -25.85 -17.00 -8.35
CA SER A 153 -27.27 -17.35 -8.51
C SER A 153 -27.41 -18.48 -9.52
N LEU A 154 -27.85 -19.64 -9.05
CA LEU A 154 -28.07 -20.84 -9.84
C LEU A 154 -29.56 -21.11 -10.01
N PHE A 155 -29.92 -21.79 -11.08
CA PHE A 155 -31.26 -22.29 -11.37
C PHE A 155 -31.15 -23.77 -11.76
N CYS A 156 -32.19 -24.56 -11.51
CA CYS A 156 -32.24 -25.97 -11.93
C CYS A 156 -33.06 -26.19 -13.20
N GLU A 157 -33.00 -27.40 -13.77
CA GLU A 157 -33.69 -27.80 -15.00
C GLU A 157 -35.21 -27.59 -14.94
N HIS A 158 -35.82 -27.69 -13.75
CA HIS A 158 -37.25 -27.41 -13.54
C HIS A 158 -37.61 -25.92 -13.62
N GLN A 159 -36.62 -25.03 -13.50
CA GLN A 159 -36.81 -23.57 -13.50
C GLN A 159 -36.59 -22.93 -14.87
N VAL A 160 -36.35 -23.73 -15.92
CA VAL A 160 -36.06 -23.25 -17.27
C VAL A 160 -37.00 -23.86 -18.30
N SER A 161 -37.15 -23.17 -19.43
CA SER A 161 -37.79 -23.68 -20.64
C SER A 161 -36.85 -23.48 -21.83
N LEU A 162 -36.99 -24.29 -22.87
CA LEU A 162 -36.27 -24.07 -24.14
C LEU A 162 -36.57 -22.66 -24.68
N ILE A 163 -35.57 -22.04 -25.29
CA ILE A 163 -35.74 -20.83 -26.09
C ILE A 163 -36.21 -21.28 -27.47
N ASP A 164 -37.42 -20.87 -27.87
CA ASP A 164 -37.99 -21.26 -29.16
C ASP A 164 -37.15 -20.71 -30.33
N SER A 165 -36.69 -21.62 -31.19
CA SER A 165 -35.95 -21.29 -32.41
C SER A 165 -36.86 -20.68 -33.49
N PRO A 166 -36.34 -19.79 -34.36
CA PRO A 166 -35.56 -18.62 -33.98
C PRO A 166 -36.09 -17.37 -34.73
N GLU A 167 -37.22 -16.81 -34.29
CA GLU A 167 -37.60 -15.43 -34.66
C GLU A 167 -37.00 -14.39 -33.69
N ASP A 168 -36.33 -14.81 -32.60
CA ASP A 168 -35.77 -13.89 -31.62
C ASP A 168 -34.45 -14.39 -30.98
N LYS A 169 -33.36 -13.63 -31.19
CA LYS A 169 -32.07 -13.64 -30.44
C LYS A 169 -31.24 -14.93 -30.44
N ILE A 170 -30.49 -15.17 -31.52
CA ILE A 170 -29.22 -15.91 -31.42
C ILE A 170 -28.14 -14.99 -30.81
N LYS A 171 -27.32 -15.57 -29.91
CA LYS A 171 -26.04 -15.03 -29.40
C LYS A 171 -25.39 -16.12 -28.53
N ALA A 172 -24.69 -17.03 -29.21
CA ALA A 172 -23.81 -18.11 -28.75
C ALA A 172 -23.14 -18.71 -30.01
N ASP A 173 -21.87 -19.12 -30.05
CA ASP A 173 -20.74 -18.98 -29.12
C ASP A 173 -19.41 -19.08 -29.90
N ASP A 174 -18.30 -18.85 -29.21
CA ASP A 174 -16.93 -19.37 -29.42
C ASP A 174 -16.29 -19.43 -30.84
N SER A 175 -15.16 -18.75 -30.99
CA SER A 175 -13.89 -19.43 -31.37
C SER A 175 -12.69 -18.49 -31.19
N GLY A 176 -11.74 -18.88 -30.34
CA GLY A 176 -10.54 -18.10 -30.08
C GLY A 176 -9.32 -18.52 -30.90
N LEU A 177 -8.38 -17.59 -31.12
CA LEU A 177 -6.96 -17.91 -31.20
C LEU A 177 -6.10 -16.73 -30.72
N CYS A 178 -4.81 -16.98 -30.50
CA CYS A 178 -3.83 -16.03 -29.95
C CYS A 178 -3.13 -15.20 -31.05
N ILE A 179 -2.05 -14.48 -30.66
CA ILE A 179 -1.17 -13.63 -31.50
C ILE A 179 -1.77 -12.22 -31.71
N GLY A 180 -1.02 -11.11 -31.63
CA GLY A 180 0.41 -10.94 -31.34
C GLY A 180 0.83 -9.46 -31.37
N GLU A 181 2.12 -9.19 -31.21
CA GLU A 181 2.70 -7.84 -31.05
C GLU A 181 2.43 -6.86 -32.23
N LYS A 182 2.18 -5.57 -31.89
CA LYS A 182 2.07 -4.41 -32.82
C LYS A 182 0.78 -4.47 -33.68
N VAL A 183 0.25 -3.40 -34.28
CA VAL A 183 0.85 -2.23 -34.96
C VAL A 183 0.14 -0.91 -34.59
N GLU A 184 0.78 0.22 -34.91
CA GLU A 184 0.24 1.57 -34.74
C GLU A 184 -1.05 1.80 -35.57
N THR A 185 -1.99 2.58 -35.05
CA THR A 185 -2.56 3.80 -35.70
C THR A 185 -3.71 4.36 -34.88
N ILE A 186 -3.40 5.37 -34.07
CA ILE A 186 -4.36 6.38 -33.62
C ILE A 186 -3.70 7.73 -33.96
N PHE A 187 -4.01 8.24 -35.16
CA PHE A 187 -3.49 9.49 -35.76
C PHE A 187 -1.98 9.56 -36.06
N ASN A 188 -1.53 8.78 -37.05
CA ASN A 188 -0.22 8.99 -37.69
C ASN A 188 -0.34 9.98 -38.89
N CYS A 189 -0.39 11.28 -38.60
CA CYS A 189 -0.71 12.32 -39.59
C CYS A 189 0.45 12.67 -40.53
N ARG A 190 0.62 11.96 -41.67
CA ARG A 190 1.49 12.44 -42.78
C ARG A 190 1.27 11.84 -44.19
N ALA A 191 0.13 12.10 -44.83
CA ALA A 191 0.02 12.20 -46.29
C ALA A 191 -1.26 12.96 -46.71
N ASN A 192 -1.22 13.62 -47.87
CA ASN A 192 -2.29 14.52 -48.35
C ASN A 192 -3.64 13.83 -48.66
N THR A 193 -4.66 14.10 -47.85
CA THR A 193 -6.07 14.13 -48.29
C THR A 193 -6.86 15.18 -47.48
N THR A 194 -7.96 15.67 -48.04
CA THR A 194 -8.69 16.84 -47.51
C THR A 194 -9.76 16.47 -46.49
N SER A 195 -9.86 17.25 -45.40
CA SER A 195 -10.84 17.20 -44.29
C SER A 195 -10.68 16.06 -43.27
N GLY A 196 -10.83 16.35 -41.95
CA GLY A 196 -10.82 15.29 -40.93
C GLY A 196 -10.46 15.60 -39.46
N ASN A 197 -10.20 16.84 -39.00
CA ASN A 197 -9.81 17.07 -37.59
C ASN A 197 -10.93 16.75 -36.58
N TYR A 198 -10.82 15.62 -35.85
CA TYR A 198 -11.83 15.17 -34.87
C TYR A 198 -11.25 14.68 -33.52
N GLY A 199 -10.52 15.55 -32.82
CA GLY A 199 -10.40 15.51 -31.35
C GLY A 199 -9.07 15.03 -30.75
N ASP A 200 -8.88 15.37 -29.48
CA ASP A 200 -7.69 15.07 -28.68
C ASP A 200 -7.88 13.76 -27.89
N TYR A 201 -6.87 12.88 -27.93
CA TYR A 201 -6.90 11.61 -27.19
C TYR A 201 -6.60 11.84 -25.70
N LEU A 202 -7.51 11.43 -24.82
CA LEU A 202 -7.40 11.60 -23.36
C LEU A 202 -6.96 10.32 -22.63
N GLY A 203 -6.73 9.21 -23.35
CA GLY A 203 -6.32 7.93 -22.80
C GLY A 203 -7.38 6.83 -22.89
N TYR A 204 -7.05 5.64 -22.40
CA TYR A 204 -7.91 4.47 -22.40
C TYR A 204 -8.59 4.28 -21.04
N PHE A 205 -9.91 4.14 -21.01
CA PHE A 205 -10.71 4.00 -19.79
C PHE A 205 -11.81 2.95 -19.93
N GLU A 206 -11.91 2.02 -18.97
CA GLU A 206 -12.99 1.02 -18.81
C GLU A 206 -13.37 0.22 -20.09
N GLY A 207 -12.44 0.06 -21.04
CA GLY A 207 -12.66 -0.68 -22.30
C GLY A 207 -12.77 0.20 -23.55
N ALA A 208 -12.75 1.53 -23.41
CA ALA A 208 -12.91 2.49 -24.50
C ALA A 208 -11.71 3.45 -24.64
N ASP A 209 -11.52 3.95 -25.86
CA ASP A 209 -10.71 5.12 -26.13
C ASP A 209 -11.49 6.39 -25.77
N ARG A 210 -10.96 7.22 -24.86
CA ARG A 210 -11.58 8.50 -24.50
C ARG A 210 -11.00 9.64 -25.33
N VAL A 211 -11.88 10.39 -26.01
CA VAL A 211 -11.51 11.47 -26.94
C VAL A 211 -12.33 12.72 -26.64
N PHE A 212 -11.69 13.89 -26.61
CA PHE A 212 -12.38 15.19 -26.51
C PHE A 212 -12.53 15.83 -27.89
N SER A 213 -13.75 16.21 -28.27
CA SER A 213 -14.01 16.84 -29.56
C SER A 213 -15.24 17.75 -29.51
N HIS A 214 -15.20 18.88 -30.22
CA HIS A 214 -16.36 19.77 -30.39
C HIS A 214 -17.00 20.27 -29.07
N GLY A 215 -16.22 20.32 -27.98
CA GLY A 215 -16.68 20.74 -26.65
C GLY A 215 -17.23 19.61 -25.76
N PHE A 216 -17.20 18.36 -26.21
CA PHE A 216 -17.72 17.20 -25.50
C PHE A 216 -16.67 16.08 -25.39
N THR A 217 -16.81 15.26 -24.35
CA THR A 217 -16.01 14.05 -24.14
C THR A 217 -16.77 12.83 -24.69
N PHE A 218 -16.06 11.95 -25.40
CA PHE A 218 -16.62 10.73 -25.97
C PHE A 218 -15.81 9.50 -25.55
N ASP A 219 -16.52 8.41 -25.23
CA ASP A 219 -15.96 7.07 -25.08
C ASP A 219 -16.24 6.27 -26.35
N ILE A 220 -15.19 5.81 -27.03
CA ILE A 220 -15.24 5.07 -28.29
C ILE A 220 -14.84 3.62 -28.03
N PHE A 221 -15.82 2.72 -28.16
CA PHE A 221 -15.63 1.28 -28.02
C PHE A 221 -15.42 0.66 -29.41
N ARG A 222 -14.34 -0.13 -29.56
CA ARG A 222 -14.01 -0.90 -30.77
C ARG A 222 -14.45 -2.35 -30.58
N ASN A 223 -14.82 -3.05 -31.66
CA ASN A 223 -15.28 -4.45 -31.67
C ASN A 223 -16.37 -4.75 -30.62
N VAL A 224 -17.46 -3.99 -30.64
CA VAL A 224 -18.68 -4.32 -29.88
C VAL A 224 -19.55 -5.24 -30.73
N GLU A 225 -19.20 -6.52 -30.85
CA GLU A 225 -19.81 -7.41 -31.86
C GLU A 225 -21.34 -7.55 -31.78
N ILE A 226 -21.99 -7.45 -32.95
CA ILE A 226 -23.16 -8.23 -33.35
C ILE A 226 -22.93 -8.61 -34.83
N GLU A 227 -22.70 -9.90 -35.07
CA GLU A 227 -22.78 -10.64 -36.34
C GLU A 227 -22.25 -9.96 -37.64
N SER A 228 -21.15 -10.54 -38.15
CA SER A 228 -20.52 -10.39 -39.48
C SER A 228 -20.08 -9.00 -39.97
N ASP A 229 -20.56 -7.90 -39.40
CA ASP A 229 -20.04 -6.55 -39.68
C ASP A 229 -19.30 -5.97 -38.47
N TYR A 230 -18.09 -5.44 -38.71
CA TYR A 230 -17.40 -4.59 -37.74
C TYR A 230 -18.24 -3.36 -37.41
N PHE A 231 -18.25 -2.90 -36.16
CA PHE A 231 -18.71 -1.55 -35.83
C PHE A 231 -18.07 -0.93 -34.59
N PHE A 232 -17.99 0.40 -34.63
CA PHE A 232 -17.60 1.27 -33.54
C PHE A 232 -18.86 1.78 -32.81
N LYS A 233 -18.79 1.88 -31.49
CA LYS A 233 -19.82 2.52 -30.66
C LYS A 233 -19.26 3.76 -29.99
N VAL A 234 -19.87 4.91 -30.29
CA VAL A 234 -19.53 6.22 -29.73
C VAL A 234 -20.54 6.57 -28.65
N VAL A 235 -20.06 6.93 -27.46
CA VAL A 235 -20.88 7.38 -26.32
C VAL A 235 -20.44 8.80 -25.94
N ASN A 236 -21.32 9.78 -26.07
CA ASN A 236 -21.10 11.11 -25.51
C ASN A 236 -21.21 11.01 -23.98
N VAL A 237 -20.12 11.28 -23.26
CA VAL A 237 -20.02 11.13 -21.80
C VAL A 237 -20.86 12.18 -21.07
N ASP A 238 -20.92 13.40 -21.62
CA ASP A 238 -21.60 14.54 -21.01
C ASP A 238 -23.13 14.50 -21.16
N THR A 239 -23.63 13.90 -22.25
CA THR A 239 -25.08 13.79 -22.55
C THR A 239 -25.65 12.38 -22.45
N GLY A 240 -24.80 11.35 -22.37
CA GLY A 240 -25.19 9.94 -22.39
C GLY A 240 -25.70 9.43 -23.74
N LYS A 241 -25.68 10.26 -24.80
CA LYS A 241 -26.20 9.93 -26.13
C LYS A 241 -25.23 8.99 -26.87
N THR A 242 -25.76 7.98 -27.57
CA THR A 242 -24.96 6.95 -28.24
C THR A 242 -25.23 6.89 -29.75
N ALA A 243 -24.19 6.67 -30.54
CA ALA A 243 -24.27 6.39 -31.97
C ALA A 243 -23.34 5.21 -32.35
N THR A 244 -23.57 4.60 -33.51
CA THR A 244 -22.80 3.44 -34.00
C THR A 244 -22.55 3.54 -35.49
N THR A 245 -21.35 3.15 -35.94
CA THR A 245 -20.98 3.12 -37.37
C THR A 245 -20.21 1.84 -37.70
N LYS A 246 -20.35 1.34 -38.94
CA LYS A 246 -19.66 0.10 -39.38
C LYS A 246 -18.23 0.33 -39.88
N ASP A 247 -17.93 1.53 -40.35
CA ASP A 247 -16.64 1.92 -40.92
C ASP A 247 -15.90 2.98 -40.06
N THR A 248 -14.62 3.17 -40.34
CA THR A 248 -13.80 4.25 -39.74
C THR A 248 -14.27 5.64 -40.17
N ASP A 249 -14.82 5.74 -41.38
CA ASP A 249 -15.08 7.01 -42.05
C ASP A 249 -16.42 7.62 -41.58
N GLY A 250 -17.40 6.76 -41.30
CA GLY A 250 -18.63 7.11 -40.59
C GLY A 250 -18.43 7.49 -39.12
N LEU A 251 -17.24 7.30 -38.53
CA LEU A 251 -16.99 7.60 -37.11
C LEU A 251 -17.17 9.11 -36.81
N VAL A 252 -16.80 9.96 -37.77
CA VAL A 252 -17.03 11.41 -37.72
C VAL A 252 -18.53 11.73 -37.68
N PHE A 253 -19.36 10.97 -38.39
CA PHE A 253 -20.81 11.14 -38.39
C PHE A 253 -21.44 10.62 -37.09
N ALA A 254 -20.98 9.49 -36.56
CA ALA A 254 -21.42 8.97 -35.26
C ALA A 254 -21.08 9.94 -34.10
N VAL A 255 -19.87 10.52 -34.07
CA VAL A 255 -19.49 11.58 -33.11
C VAL A 255 -20.39 12.81 -33.25
N ARG A 256 -20.68 13.25 -34.48
CA ARG A 256 -21.59 14.38 -34.75
C ARG A 256 -23.03 14.08 -34.31
N GLU A 257 -23.54 12.89 -34.56
CA GLU A 257 -24.89 12.47 -34.15
C GLU A 257 -25.03 12.41 -32.62
N ALA A 258 -24.04 11.82 -31.94
CA ALA A 258 -23.94 11.80 -30.48
C ALA A 258 -23.75 13.21 -29.87
N ALA A 259 -23.32 14.20 -30.66
CA ALA A 259 -23.23 15.61 -30.26
C ALA A 259 -24.52 16.43 -30.50
N GLN A 260 -25.48 15.96 -31.31
CA GLN A 260 -26.68 16.77 -31.61
C GLN A 260 -27.66 16.83 -30.42
N PRO A 261 -28.12 18.04 -30.01
CA PRO A 261 -29.10 18.21 -28.94
C PRO A 261 -30.51 17.75 -29.36
N VAL A 262 -31.27 17.19 -28.43
CA VAL A 262 -32.66 16.75 -28.65
C VAL A 262 -33.63 17.93 -28.60
N LYS A 263 -34.57 18.01 -29.55
CA LYS A 263 -35.64 19.03 -29.61
C LYS A 263 -37.01 18.44 -29.97
N PRO A 264 -38.07 18.83 -29.27
CA PRO A 264 -39.42 19.01 -29.82
C PRO A 264 -39.58 20.42 -30.44
N ILE A 265 -40.67 20.65 -31.18
CA ILE A 265 -40.94 21.88 -31.94
C ILE A 265 -42.20 22.59 -31.43
N THR A 266 -42.17 23.92 -31.31
CA THR A 266 -43.33 24.82 -31.43
C THR A 266 -42.90 26.18 -32.03
N HIS A 267 -43.86 26.95 -32.56
CA HIS A 267 -43.68 28.24 -33.27
C HIS A 267 -43.19 29.39 -32.35
N TYR A 268 -42.66 30.54 -32.85
CA TYR A 268 -42.90 31.25 -34.12
C TYR A 268 -41.64 31.77 -34.84
N MET A 269 -41.81 32.18 -36.10
CA MET A 269 -40.78 32.78 -36.96
C MET A 269 -40.50 34.27 -36.64
N ARG A 270 -39.23 34.69 -36.72
CA ARG A 270 -38.85 35.97 -37.35
C ARG A 270 -37.41 35.94 -37.89
N LEU A 271 -37.26 36.30 -39.17
CA LEU A 271 -35.97 36.51 -39.86
C LEU A 271 -35.65 38.03 -39.89
N PRO A 272 -34.46 38.45 -40.35
CA PRO A 272 -33.23 38.46 -39.57
C PRO A 272 -32.72 39.90 -39.33
N SER A 273 -31.65 40.07 -38.56
CA SER A 273 -30.88 41.33 -38.56
C SER A 273 -29.38 41.05 -38.52
N GLN A 274 -28.60 41.88 -39.22
CA GLN A 274 -27.18 41.63 -39.47
C GLN A 274 -26.31 41.99 -38.25
N PRO A 275 -25.16 41.31 -38.05
CA PRO A 275 -24.19 41.70 -37.02
C PRO A 275 -23.59 43.07 -37.36
N LYS A 276 -23.73 44.04 -36.47
CA LYS A 276 -23.01 45.32 -36.58
C LYS A 276 -21.52 45.08 -36.35
N GLN A 277 -20.71 45.56 -37.29
CA GLN A 277 -19.26 45.64 -37.12
C GLN A 277 -18.94 46.56 -35.93
N GLN A 278 -18.03 46.14 -35.04
CA GLN A 278 -17.32 47.05 -34.14
C GLN A 278 -15.86 47.15 -34.61
N ALA A 279 -15.34 48.38 -34.59
CA ALA A 279 -14.13 48.74 -35.33
C ALA A 279 -12.84 48.27 -34.64
N THR A 280 -11.82 48.03 -35.45
CA THR A 280 -10.46 47.70 -35.00
C THR A 280 -9.77 48.90 -34.33
N ILE A 281 -9.72 48.89 -32.99
CA ILE A 281 -8.85 49.78 -32.24
C ILE A 281 -7.41 49.30 -32.42
N LYS A 282 -6.58 50.10 -33.12
CA LYS A 282 -5.14 49.85 -33.27
C LYS A 282 -4.45 50.09 -31.93
N THR A 283 -3.96 49.03 -31.28
CA THR A 283 -3.06 49.16 -30.13
C THR A 283 -1.70 49.72 -30.60
N LYS A 284 -1.20 50.72 -29.87
CA LYS A 284 0.07 51.40 -30.16
C LYS A 284 1.23 50.64 -29.51
N ALA A 285 2.44 50.80 -30.03
CA ALA A 285 3.66 50.27 -29.40
C ALA A 285 3.80 50.79 -27.95
N PRO A 286 4.41 50.01 -27.03
CA PRO A 286 4.35 50.30 -25.60
C PRO A 286 5.07 51.60 -25.23
N VAL A 287 4.33 52.52 -24.61
CA VAL A 287 4.91 53.67 -23.91
C VAL A 287 5.37 53.20 -22.54
N LYS A 288 6.64 53.49 -22.22
CA LYS A 288 7.23 53.21 -20.91
C LYS A 288 6.68 54.22 -19.89
N VAL A 289 5.67 53.81 -19.11
CA VAL A 289 5.12 54.61 -18.02
C VAL A 289 5.94 54.32 -16.77
N GLU A 290 6.53 55.35 -16.16
CA GLU A 290 7.21 55.23 -14.88
C GLU A 290 6.18 55.07 -13.75
N ALA A 291 6.45 54.17 -12.80
CA ALA A 291 5.54 53.91 -11.71
C ALA A 291 5.47 55.13 -10.76
N PRO A 292 4.28 55.57 -10.31
CA PRO A 292 4.17 56.63 -9.33
C PRO A 292 4.79 56.20 -7.99
N ALA A 293 5.38 57.15 -7.27
CA ALA A 293 6.05 56.91 -5.99
C ALA A 293 5.10 56.26 -4.95
N PRO A 294 5.61 55.38 -4.07
CA PRO A 294 4.80 54.65 -3.11
C PRO A 294 4.12 55.58 -2.10
N VAL A 295 2.78 55.53 -2.05
CA VAL A 295 1.98 56.31 -1.11
C VAL A 295 1.90 55.56 0.23
N VAL A 296 2.64 56.04 1.22
CA VAL A 296 2.65 55.52 2.59
C VAL A 296 1.45 56.07 3.36
N ASP A 297 0.62 55.20 3.95
CA ASP A 297 -0.59 55.56 4.70
C ASP A 297 -0.47 55.04 6.15
N VAL A 298 0.34 55.76 6.95
CA VAL A 298 0.67 55.37 8.33
C VAL A 298 -0.57 55.32 9.23
N LEU A 299 -1.47 56.31 9.08
CA LEU A 299 -2.70 56.40 9.87
C LEU A 299 -3.65 55.23 9.61
N LEU A 300 -3.72 54.72 8.38
CA LEU A 300 -4.46 53.50 8.08
C LEU A 300 -3.74 52.26 8.63
N ALA A 301 -2.41 52.18 8.56
CA ALA A 301 -1.66 51.06 9.14
C ALA A 301 -1.89 50.93 10.65
N GLU A 302 -1.75 52.02 11.41
CA GLU A 302 -2.01 52.06 12.86
C GLU A 302 -3.45 51.64 13.18
N LYS A 303 -4.42 52.13 12.39
CA LYS A 303 -5.83 51.75 12.52
C LYS A 303 -6.09 50.26 12.25
N LEU A 304 -5.35 49.64 11.33
CA LEU A 304 -5.46 48.21 11.02
C LEU A 304 -4.87 47.34 12.14
N ASP A 305 -3.75 47.73 12.73
CA ASP A 305 -3.15 47.02 13.88
C ASP A 305 -4.04 47.12 15.13
N VAL A 306 -4.56 48.30 15.45
CA VAL A 306 -5.54 48.47 16.55
C VAL A 306 -6.82 47.65 16.33
N LEU A 307 -7.17 47.33 15.07
CA LEU A 307 -8.25 46.38 14.74
C LEU A 307 -7.83 44.90 14.84
N ALA A 308 -6.54 44.58 14.77
CA ALA A 308 -5.98 43.25 14.97
C ALA A 308 -5.79 42.92 16.47
N GLU A 309 -5.23 43.83 17.26
CA GLU A 309 -5.06 43.69 18.72
C GLU A 309 -6.39 43.43 19.42
N LYS A 310 -7.42 44.23 19.08
CA LYS A 310 -8.79 44.11 19.62
C LYS A 310 -9.50 42.79 19.27
N GLN A 311 -8.86 41.89 18.52
CA GLN A 311 -9.36 40.54 18.26
C GLN A 311 -8.78 39.48 19.20
N GLN A 312 -7.65 39.72 19.87
CA GLN A 312 -6.95 38.67 20.62
C GLN A 312 -7.84 38.02 21.68
N LYS A 313 -8.42 38.82 22.58
CA LYS A 313 -9.35 38.36 23.63
C LYS A 313 -10.57 37.56 23.11
N VAL A 314 -10.95 37.76 21.84
CA VAL A 314 -12.03 37.00 21.18
C VAL A 314 -11.51 35.70 20.59
N LEU A 315 -10.31 35.71 20.00
CA LEU A 315 -9.61 34.53 19.50
C LEU A 315 -9.29 33.54 20.62
N ASP A 316 -8.78 34.03 21.75
CA ASP A 316 -8.48 33.21 22.93
C ASP A 316 -9.74 32.44 23.38
N GLY A 317 -10.89 33.11 23.39
CA GLY A 317 -12.18 32.49 23.66
C GLY A 317 -12.65 31.47 22.60
N PHE A 318 -12.27 31.62 21.33
CA PHE A 318 -12.54 30.61 20.30
C PHE A 318 -11.59 29.41 20.36
N PHE A 319 -10.34 29.57 20.81
CA PHE A 319 -9.36 28.48 20.91
C PHE A 319 -9.28 27.80 22.28
N ALA A 320 -9.90 28.36 23.33
CA ALA A 320 -9.97 27.76 24.66
C ALA A 320 -10.47 26.30 24.68
N ASP A 321 -9.99 25.52 25.65
CA ASP A 321 -10.33 24.10 25.80
C ASP A 321 -11.83 23.85 26.00
N ARG A 322 -12.31 22.76 25.38
CA ARG A 322 -13.71 22.34 25.41
C ARG A 322 -13.80 20.84 25.59
N GLN A 323 -14.80 20.38 26.35
CA GLN A 323 -15.07 18.95 26.51
C GLN A 323 -15.50 18.36 25.16
N THR A 324 -14.70 17.46 24.58
CA THR A 324 -14.98 16.79 23.29
C THR A 324 -15.64 15.41 23.42
N ASN A 325 -15.93 14.98 24.66
CA ASN A 325 -16.35 13.62 25.04
C ASN A 325 -17.68 13.09 24.46
N THR A 326 -18.36 13.83 23.57
CA THR A 326 -19.49 13.31 22.78
C THR A 326 -19.44 13.84 21.35
N PRO A 327 -19.95 13.09 20.35
CA PRO A 327 -19.99 13.53 18.95
C PRO A 327 -20.64 14.90 18.72
N LYS A 328 -21.66 15.25 19.54
CA LYS A 328 -22.29 16.58 19.56
C LYS A 328 -21.32 17.66 20.06
N ARG A 329 -20.68 17.44 21.21
CA ARG A 329 -19.76 18.42 21.80
C ARG A 329 -18.50 18.61 20.97
N LEU A 330 -18.00 17.54 20.34
CA LEU A 330 -16.92 17.62 19.36
C LEU A 330 -17.32 18.46 18.13
N ALA A 331 -18.56 18.33 17.64
CA ALA A 331 -19.07 19.18 16.57
C ALA A 331 -19.24 20.65 17.00
N GLU A 332 -19.64 20.91 18.26
CA GLU A 332 -19.74 22.26 18.84
C GLU A 332 -18.35 22.91 19.01
N ALA A 333 -17.37 22.15 19.50
CA ALA A 333 -15.98 22.58 19.62
C ALA A 333 -15.35 22.89 18.23
N ASN A 334 -15.57 22.04 17.23
CA ASN A 334 -15.07 22.30 15.87
C ASN A 334 -15.74 23.51 15.22
N ARG A 335 -17.04 23.76 15.42
CA ARG A 335 -17.70 25.00 14.93
C ARG A 335 -17.06 26.25 15.53
N ALA A 336 -16.80 26.25 16.83
CA ALA A 336 -16.10 27.35 17.49
C ALA A 336 -14.67 27.50 16.96
N ARG A 337 -13.96 26.39 16.75
CA ARG A 337 -12.60 26.38 16.21
C ARG A 337 -12.52 26.97 14.79
N CYS A 338 -13.39 26.54 13.87
CA CYS A 338 -13.44 27.09 12.50
C CYS A 338 -13.75 28.60 12.49
N GLN A 339 -14.61 29.08 13.40
CA GLN A 339 -14.87 30.50 13.56
C GLN A 339 -13.64 31.26 14.10
N GLY A 340 -12.90 30.65 15.03
CA GLY A 340 -11.58 31.13 15.49
C GLY A 340 -10.53 31.16 14.38
N GLU A 341 -10.44 30.12 13.54
CA GLU A 341 -9.46 30.01 12.45
C GLU A 341 -9.71 31.06 11.36
N LYS A 342 -10.98 31.33 11.01
CA LYS A 342 -11.32 32.47 10.13
C LYS A 342 -10.96 33.83 10.75
N LEU A 343 -11.22 34.02 12.05
CA LEU A 343 -10.83 35.26 12.75
C LEU A 343 -9.31 35.40 12.87
N LEU A 344 -8.57 34.30 13.03
CA LEU A 344 -7.11 34.30 13.14
C LEU A 344 -6.46 34.70 11.82
N ARG A 345 -6.94 34.15 10.69
CA ARG A 345 -6.54 34.63 9.36
C ARG A 345 -6.89 36.11 9.16
N THR A 346 -8.06 36.55 9.62
CA THR A 346 -8.46 37.97 9.58
C THR A 346 -7.51 38.87 10.38
N GLN A 347 -7.07 38.45 11.56
CA GLN A 347 -6.09 39.17 12.37
C GLN A 347 -4.73 39.24 11.67
N LYS A 348 -4.19 38.10 11.19
CA LYS A 348 -2.92 38.07 10.44
C LYS A 348 -2.97 38.92 9.17
N ALA A 349 -4.09 38.92 8.44
CA ALA A 349 -4.25 39.69 7.21
C ALA A 349 -4.31 41.20 7.47
N LEU A 350 -4.88 41.64 8.60
CA LEU A 350 -4.85 43.05 9.00
C LEU A 350 -3.41 43.53 9.28
N ILE A 351 -2.61 42.72 9.99
CA ILE A 351 -1.20 43.03 10.31
C ILE A 351 -0.35 43.08 9.03
N ALA A 352 -0.49 42.09 8.13
CA ALA A 352 0.22 42.08 6.86
C ALA A 352 -0.16 43.27 5.97
N LEU A 353 -1.45 43.63 5.91
CA LEU A 353 -1.92 44.80 5.16
C LEU A 353 -1.44 46.12 5.79
N ALA A 354 -1.37 46.22 7.11
CA ALA A 354 -0.77 47.35 7.82
C ALA A 354 0.72 47.51 7.47
N GLN A 355 1.47 46.41 7.40
CA GLN A 355 2.87 46.41 6.96
C GLN A 355 3.02 46.88 5.50
N CYS A 356 2.16 46.41 4.58
CA CYS A 356 2.11 46.92 3.21
C CYS A 356 1.85 48.44 3.16
N HIS A 357 0.93 48.97 3.99
CA HIS A 357 0.64 50.40 4.08
C HIS A 357 1.82 51.23 4.64
N ARG A 358 2.60 50.69 5.59
CA ARG A 358 3.84 51.33 6.11
C ARG A 358 4.95 51.41 5.07
N VAL A 359 5.11 50.37 4.25
CA VAL A 359 6.14 50.31 3.18
C VAL A 359 5.67 51.01 1.90
N GLY A 360 4.38 51.40 1.82
CA GLY A 360 3.75 51.97 0.63
C GLY A 360 3.60 50.97 -0.53
N ASN A 361 3.84 49.67 -0.26
CA ASN A 361 3.77 48.57 -1.21
C ASN A 361 2.47 47.77 -1.01
N VAL A 362 1.33 48.45 -1.27
CA VAL A 362 -0.01 47.86 -1.21
C VAL A 362 -0.44 47.47 -2.63
N PRO A 363 -0.73 46.18 -2.91
CA PRO A 363 -1.27 45.75 -4.21
C PRO A 363 -2.51 46.56 -4.60
N ASP A 364 -2.62 46.98 -5.86
CA ASP A 364 -3.70 47.89 -6.31
C ASP A 364 -5.10 47.41 -5.95
N VAL A 365 -5.35 46.10 -6.10
CA VAL A 365 -6.63 45.44 -5.76
C VAL A 365 -6.98 45.52 -4.26
N LEU A 366 -6.01 45.73 -3.37
CA LEU A 366 -6.24 45.84 -1.92
C LEU A 366 -6.42 47.28 -1.43
N LYS A 367 -6.19 48.31 -2.27
CA LYS A 367 -6.28 49.72 -1.87
C LYS A 367 -7.68 50.16 -1.41
N THR A 368 -8.71 49.38 -1.73
CA THR A 368 -10.11 49.55 -1.28
C THR A 368 -10.43 48.84 0.04
N VAL A 369 -9.60 47.89 0.49
CA VAL A 369 -9.87 46.96 1.61
C VAL A 369 -9.52 47.60 2.96
N LYS A 370 -10.20 48.71 3.30
CA LYS A 370 -9.85 49.58 4.44
C LYS A 370 -10.53 49.25 5.78
N THR A 371 -11.14 48.06 5.94
CA THR A 371 -11.90 47.71 7.15
C THR A 371 -11.76 46.25 7.56
N LYS A 372 -11.87 45.97 8.87
CA LYS A 372 -11.95 44.60 9.42
C LYS A 372 -13.03 43.75 8.74
N LYS A 373 -14.20 44.34 8.41
CA LYS A 373 -15.27 43.59 7.73
C LYS A 373 -14.86 43.16 6.32
N ALA A 374 -14.28 44.07 5.53
CA ALA A 374 -13.80 43.74 4.19
C ALA A 374 -12.72 42.63 4.22
N VAL A 375 -11.76 42.70 5.15
CA VAL A 375 -10.78 41.62 5.35
C VAL A 375 -11.47 40.32 5.79
N PHE A 376 -12.37 40.35 6.77
CA PHE A 376 -13.09 39.15 7.23
C PHE A 376 -13.92 38.49 6.13
N ASP A 377 -14.57 39.28 5.28
CA ASP A 377 -15.38 38.75 4.18
C ASP A 377 -14.50 38.09 3.08
N LEU A 378 -13.24 38.51 2.94
CA LEU A 378 -12.22 37.88 2.07
C LEU A 378 -11.50 36.67 2.70
N MET A 379 -11.72 36.37 4.00
CA MET A 379 -11.03 35.30 4.74
C MET A 379 -11.72 33.91 4.87
N PRO A 380 -12.83 33.55 4.18
CA PRO A 380 -13.39 32.20 4.27
C PRO A 380 -12.49 31.19 3.56
N ALA A 381 -12.25 30.05 4.21
CA ALA A 381 -11.65 28.89 3.59
C ALA A 381 -12.72 27.95 2.99
N LYS A 382 -12.30 27.02 2.14
CA LYS A 382 -13.11 25.83 1.82
C LYS A 382 -13.36 25.05 3.10
N SER A 383 -14.57 24.50 3.24
CA SER A 383 -14.94 23.67 4.39
C SER A 383 -15.15 22.22 3.99
N GLU A 384 -14.48 21.31 4.68
CA GLU A 384 -14.67 19.87 4.55
C GLU A 384 -15.79 19.41 5.50
N LEU A 385 -16.66 18.50 5.04
CA LEU A 385 -17.73 17.94 5.87
C LEU A 385 -17.25 16.65 6.55
N VAL A 386 -16.80 16.76 7.79
CA VAL A 386 -16.38 15.63 8.61
C VAL A 386 -17.60 14.94 9.22
N ASN A 387 -17.62 13.61 9.15
CA ASN A 387 -18.68 12.76 9.71
C ASN A 387 -18.11 11.92 10.87
N ASN A 388 -18.66 12.07 12.07
CA ASN A 388 -18.28 11.28 13.26
C ASN A 388 -19.36 10.25 13.66
N GLY A 389 -20.05 9.70 12.64
CA GLY A 389 -21.04 8.63 12.77
C GLY A 389 -22.47 9.17 12.89
N TYR A 390 -22.77 9.88 13.97
CA TYR A 390 -24.12 10.39 14.27
C TYR A 390 -24.27 11.91 14.10
N HIS A 391 -23.17 12.65 14.07
CA HIS A 391 -23.15 14.08 13.77
C HIS A 391 -22.21 14.38 12.60
N THR A 392 -22.45 15.51 11.94
CA THR A 392 -21.52 16.10 10.98
C THR A 392 -21.12 17.49 11.45
N TYR A 393 -19.89 17.87 11.13
CA TYR A 393 -19.38 19.22 11.35
C TYR A 393 -18.51 19.64 10.17
N TYR A 394 -18.46 20.94 9.93
CA TYR A 394 -17.54 21.51 8.96
C TYR A 394 -16.18 21.75 9.62
N ARG A 395 -15.11 21.37 8.93
CA ARG A 395 -13.73 21.71 9.28
C ARG A 395 -13.19 22.73 8.27
N ASP A 396 -12.47 23.74 8.75
CA ASP A 396 -11.73 24.67 7.90
C ASP A 396 -10.50 23.97 7.29
N THR A 397 -10.35 24.01 5.97
CA THR A 397 -9.25 23.31 5.26
C THR A 397 -7.94 24.11 5.23
N GLY A 398 -7.97 25.40 5.57
CA GLY A 398 -6.86 26.31 5.32
C GLY A 398 -6.65 26.69 3.84
N GLU A 399 -7.50 26.25 2.90
CA GLU A 399 -7.47 26.68 1.50
C GLU A 399 -8.48 27.82 1.23
N ARG A 400 -8.11 28.81 0.42
CA ARG A 400 -8.98 29.93 0.00
C ARG A 400 -10.27 29.44 -0.68
N LEU A 401 -11.43 30.00 -0.31
CA LEU A 401 -12.74 29.65 -0.90
C LEU A 401 -13.09 30.39 -2.20
N HIS A 402 -12.57 31.62 -2.38
CA HIS A 402 -12.95 32.52 -3.46
C HIS A 402 -11.72 33.04 -4.21
N ASP A 403 -11.78 33.05 -5.54
CA ASP A 403 -10.68 33.48 -6.40
C ASP A 403 -10.90 34.89 -7.00
N SER A 404 -11.51 35.80 -6.24
CA SER A 404 -11.52 37.22 -6.60
C SER A 404 -10.10 37.79 -6.46
N ALA A 405 -9.74 38.81 -7.24
CA ALA A 405 -8.37 39.31 -7.27
C ALA A 405 -7.90 39.85 -5.90
N GLU A 406 -8.82 40.43 -5.12
CA GLU A 406 -8.60 40.86 -3.74
C GLU A 406 -8.37 39.65 -2.82
N ALA A 407 -9.19 38.60 -2.94
CA ALA A 407 -9.05 37.36 -2.18
C ALA A 407 -7.76 36.61 -2.51
N ILE A 408 -7.28 36.66 -3.76
CA ILE A 408 -5.96 36.13 -4.11
C ILE A 408 -4.87 36.93 -3.39
N ALA A 409 -4.78 38.23 -3.66
CA ALA A 409 -3.69 39.07 -3.15
C ALA A 409 -3.60 39.10 -1.62
N ILE A 410 -4.72 39.09 -0.89
CA ILE A 410 -4.72 39.12 0.58
C ILE A 410 -4.43 37.75 1.22
N TRP A 411 -4.65 36.64 0.51
CA TRP A 411 -4.23 35.31 0.98
C TRP A 411 -2.77 35.02 0.66
N ASP A 412 -2.23 35.59 -0.42
CA ASP A 412 -0.81 35.46 -0.76
C ASP A 412 0.07 36.17 0.30
N LEU A 413 -0.42 37.28 0.89
CA LEU A 413 0.16 37.93 2.08
C LEU A 413 0.16 37.04 3.35
N LEU A 414 -0.53 35.90 3.35
CA LEU A 414 -0.58 34.93 4.47
C LEU A 414 0.27 33.66 4.22
N THR A 415 1.14 33.65 3.19
CA THR A 415 1.95 32.48 2.82
C THR A 415 3.07 32.16 3.81
N GLY A 416 2.68 31.68 4.99
CA GLY A 416 3.55 31.39 6.13
C GLY A 416 2.95 30.37 7.09
N LYS A 417 2.66 29.16 6.58
CA LYS A 417 2.68 27.91 7.37
C LYS A 417 3.81 27.03 6.80
N SER A 418 4.74 26.59 7.64
CA SER A 418 5.84 25.72 7.21
C SER A 418 5.33 24.35 6.71
N PRO A 419 6.12 23.59 5.93
CA PRO A 419 5.78 22.21 5.58
C PRO A 419 5.56 21.33 6.82
N GLU A 420 6.32 21.58 7.90
CA GLU A 420 6.27 20.85 9.16
C GLU A 420 5.00 21.17 9.94
N GLU A 421 4.57 22.44 10.00
CA GLU A 421 3.30 22.83 10.62
C GLU A 421 2.11 22.17 9.91
N LYS A 422 2.14 22.13 8.57
CA LYS A 422 1.11 21.45 7.76
C LYS A 422 1.13 19.94 7.98
N ALA A 423 2.31 19.32 8.07
CA ALA A 423 2.45 17.89 8.35
C ALA A 423 1.96 17.55 9.77
N SER A 424 2.30 18.35 10.77
CA SER A 424 1.85 18.19 12.16
C SER A 424 0.33 18.33 12.29
N GLU A 425 -0.28 19.29 11.60
CA GLU A 425 -1.73 19.50 11.60
C GLU A 425 -2.46 18.36 10.88
N ALA A 426 -1.90 17.82 9.78
CA ALA A 426 -2.43 16.65 9.09
C ALA A 426 -2.28 15.35 9.91
N LEU A 427 -1.14 15.15 10.57
CA LEU A 427 -0.89 14.02 11.48
C LEU A 427 -1.88 14.02 12.65
N LYS A 428 -2.09 15.19 13.28
CA LYS A 428 -3.06 15.31 14.37
C LYS A 428 -4.48 14.92 13.94
N VAL A 429 -4.91 15.30 12.74
CA VAL A 429 -6.23 14.91 12.19
C VAL A 429 -6.35 13.39 12.02
N LYS A 430 -5.29 12.69 11.58
CA LYS A 430 -5.31 11.22 11.50
C LYS A 430 -5.46 10.59 12.89
N ILE A 431 -4.74 11.10 13.89
CA ILE A 431 -4.80 10.62 15.29
C ILE A 431 -6.17 10.91 15.92
N ASP A 432 -6.67 12.15 15.84
CA ASP A 432 -7.98 12.55 16.36
C ASP A 432 -9.12 11.74 15.69
N GLY A 433 -8.93 11.35 14.41
CA GLY A 433 -9.83 10.47 13.67
C GLY A 433 -9.92 9.03 14.24
N LEU A 434 -8.85 8.50 14.84
CA LEU A 434 -8.84 7.15 15.42
C LEU A 434 -9.84 6.98 16.57
N GLN A 435 -10.11 8.05 17.33
CA GLN A 435 -10.88 8.00 18.58
C GLN A 435 -12.31 7.45 18.41
N PHE A 436 -12.85 7.46 17.19
CA PHE A 436 -14.20 6.95 16.87
C PHE A 436 -14.20 5.84 15.82
N THR A 437 -13.03 5.38 15.34
CA THR A 437 -12.94 4.23 14.43
C THR A 437 -12.69 2.95 15.20
N HIS A 438 -13.62 1.99 15.11
CA HIS A 438 -13.47 0.67 15.73
C HIS A 438 -12.49 -0.21 14.91
N ILE A 439 -11.19 -0.04 15.16
CA ILE A 439 -10.15 -0.96 14.69
C ILE A 439 -10.15 -2.17 15.65
N ALA A 440 -10.33 -3.38 15.12
CA ALA A 440 -10.37 -4.60 15.93
C ALA A 440 -9.00 -4.86 16.60
N GLY A 441 -9.01 -5.29 17.87
CA GLY A 441 -7.81 -5.56 18.66
C GLY A 441 -6.97 -4.34 19.09
N TYR A 442 -7.23 -3.15 18.54
CA TYR A 442 -6.43 -1.94 18.78
C TYR A 442 -6.93 -1.16 20.01
N PHE A 443 -6.07 -1.07 21.02
CA PHE A 443 -6.28 -0.23 22.21
C PHE A 443 -5.01 0.60 22.46
N PRO A 444 -5.01 1.93 22.24
CA PRO A 444 -3.80 2.74 22.41
C PRO A 444 -3.30 2.71 23.86
N THR A 445 -2.02 2.39 24.06
CA THR A 445 -1.42 2.25 25.39
C THR A 445 -1.52 3.57 26.19
N PRO A 446 -2.16 3.59 27.38
CA PRO A 446 -2.27 4.79 28.21
C PRO A 446 -0.90 5.24 28.72
N LYS A 447 -0.68 6.55 28.88
CA LYS A 447 0.60 7.08 29.38
C LYS A 447 1.08 6.46 30.70
N PRO A 448 0.24 6.27 31.75
CA PRO A 448 0.69 5.59 32.97
C PRO A 448 1.17 4.15 32.76
N VAL A 449 0.68 3.47 31.72
CA VAL A 449 1.11 2.11 31.35
C VAL A 449 2.41 2.17 30.54
N THR A 450 2.54 3.10 29.57
CA THR A 450 3.81 3.26 28.83
C THR A 450 4.96 3.68 29.75
N ASP A 451 4.70 4.54 30.73
CA ASP A 451 5.73 5.00 31.67
C ASP A 451 6.24 3.83 32.52
N PHE A 452 5.34 3.01 33.08
CA PHE A 452 5.70 1.82 33.85
C PHE A 452 6.36 0.72 32.98
N MET A 453 5.97 0.58 31.70
CA MET A 453 6.69 -0.32 30.76
C MET A 453 8.14 0.12 30.55
N LEU A 454 8.43 1.42 30.50
CA LEU A 454 9.79 1.94 30.33
C LEU A 454 10.66 1.76 31.59
N GLU A 455 10.08 1.93 32.77
CA GLU A 455 10.74 1.62 34.06
C GLU A 455 11.18 0.15 34.13
N LEU A 456 10.31 -0.77 33.71
CA LEU A 456 10.61 -2.21 33.65
C LEU A 456 11.57 -2.59 32.51
N ALA A 457 11.64 -1.81 31.44
CA ALA A 457 12.41 -2.14 30.24
C ALA A 457 13.93 -2.01 30.40
N GLN A 458 14.44 -1.30 31.42
CA GLN A 458 15.89 -1.12 31.65
C GLN A 458 16.63 -0.68 30.36
N ILE A 459 16.23 0.47 29.82
CA ILE A 459 16.71 1.00 28.54
C ILE A 459 18.08 1.66 28.71
N GLU A 460 19.00 1.39 27.78
CA GLU A 460 20.33 2.01 27.71
C GLU A 460 20.50 2.75 26.37
N ASP A 461 21.56 3.57 26.27
CA ASP A 461 21.86 4.31 25.03
C ASP A 461 22.16 3.39 23.84
N TYR A 462 21.75 3.84 22.64
CA TYR A 462 21.97 3.19 21.34
C TYR A 462 21.38 1.78 21.15
N GLN A 463 20.65 1.24 22.14
CA GLN A 463 19.92 -0.03 22.01
C GLN A 463 18.87 0.02 20.88
N SER A 464 18.62 -1.14 20.25
CA SER A 464 17.49 -1.31 19.34
C SER A 464 16.23 -1.77 20.08
N LEU A 465 15.14 -1.03 19.88
CA LEU A 465 13.85 -1.25 20.54
C LEU A 465 12.74 -1.33 19.49
N ALA A 466 12.00 -2.43 19.50
CA ALA A 466 10.81 -2.59 18.66
C ALA A 466 9.51 -2.56 19.47
N ASP A 467 8.44 -2.07 18.84
CA ASP A 467 7.07 -2.45 19.20
C ASP A 467 6.51 -3.32 18.07
N THR A 468 6.26 -4.58 18.39
CA THR A 468 5.78 -5.62 17.47
C THR A 468 4.25 -5.57 17.25
N SER A 469 3.55 -4.63 17.89
CA SER A 469 2.11 -4.36 17.71
C SER A 469 1.84 -2.86 17.89
N ALA A 470 2.56 -2.02 17.14
CA ALA A 470 2.81 -0.62 17.46
C ALA A 470 1.58 0.30 17.55
N GLY A 471 0.48 -0.01 16.85
CA GLY A 471 -0.71 0.80 16.85
C GLY A 471 -0.44 2.22 16.34
N SER A 472 -0.91 3.24 17.08
CA SER A 472 -0.55 4.64 16.81
C SER A 472 0.87 5.03 17.24
N GLY A 473 1.66 4.11 17.82
CA GLY A 473 3.04 4.34 18.27
C GLY A 473 3.18 4.92 19.68
N ASN A 474 2.21 4.73 20.58
CA ASN A 474 2.24 5.33 21.92
C ASN A 474 3.46 4.89 22.76
N ILE A 475 3.84 3.61 22.66
CA ILE A 475 5.02 3.05 23.33
C ILE A 475 6.30 3.65 22.73
N LEU A 476 6.40 3.72 21.40
CA LEU A 476 7.55 4.29 20.70
C LEU A 476 7.71 5.80 20.96
N ASP A 477 6.61 6.55 21.04
CA ASP A 477 6.63 7.98 21.42
C ASP A 477 7.17 8.17 22.83
N ALA A 478 6.76 7.31 23.78
CA ALA A 478 7.23 7.35 25.15
C ALA A 478 8.72 6.95 25.23
N ALA A 479 9.15 5.90 24.52
CA ALA A 479 10.54 5.48 24.43
C ALA A 479 11.43 6.59 23.83
N LYS A 480 11.01 7.23 22.74
CA LYS A 480 11.71 8.34 22.07
C LYS A 480 11.83 9.59 22.95
N ALA A 481 10.85 9.82 23.82
CA ALA A 481 10.86 10.92 24.78
C ALA A 481 11.70 10.60 26.03
N HIS A 482 11.86 9.31 26.37
CA HIS A 482 12.71 8.84 27.47
C HIS A 482 14.19 8.82 27.06
N ASN A 483 14.51 8.26 25.88
CA ASN A 483 15.85 8.28 25.30
C ASN A 483 15.80 8.48 23.77
N SER A 484 16.45 9.54 23.31
CA SER A 484 16.51 9.90 21.88
C SER A 484 17.62 9.20 21.09
N THR A 485 18.48 8.40 21.72
CA THR A 485 19.58 7.66 21.04
C THR A 485 19.14 6.30 20.47
N LEU A 486 17.93 5.84 20.82
CA LEU A 486 17.43 4.50 20.49
C LEU A 486 17.16 4.28 19.00
N SER A 487 17.43 3.07 18.52
CA SER A 487 16.99 2.61 17.20
C SER A 487 15.58 2.04 17.30
N LEU A 488 14.58 2.87 16.95
CA LEU A 488 13.15 2.58 17.13
C LEU A 488 12.49 2.02 15.86
N GLU A 489 11.81 0.89 15.98
CA GLU A 489 11.13 0.19 14.88
C GLU A 489 9.70 -0.24 15.24
N ALA A 490 8.79 -0.17 14.26
CA ALA A 490 7.36 -0.40 14.44
C ALA A 490 6.85 -1.49 13.49
N TYR A 491 6.20 -2.52 14.03
CA TYR A 491 5.42 -3.46 13.23
C TYR A 491 3.93 -3.13 13.37
N GLU A 492 3.22 -3.04 12.25
CA GLU A 492 1.78 -2.72 12.24
C GLU A 492 1.10 -3.29 10.99
N VAL A 493 -0.10 -3.84 11.16
CA VAL A 493 -0.88 -4.51 10.10
C VAL A 493 -1.91 -3.57 9.45
N ASN A 494 -2.36 -2.57 10.20
CA ASN A 494 -3.37 -1.60 9.78
C ASN A 494 -2.74 -0.43 9.00
N HIS A 495 -3.17 -0.26 7.75
CA HIS A 495 -2.68 0.80 6.85
C HIS A 495 -2.80 2.22 7.43
N THR A 496 -3.89 2.55 8.12
CA THR A 496 -4.12 3.87 8.71
C THR A 496 -3.18 4.13 9.89
N LEU A 497 -2.83 3.09 10.65
CA LEU A 497 -1.88 3.17 11.76
C LEU A 497 -0.44 3.24 11.24
N CYS A 498 -0.09 2.46 10.21
CA CYS A 498 1.16 2.59 9.45
C CYS A 498 1.37 4.02 8.93
N GLU A 499 0.35 4.63 8.33
CA GLU A 499 0.38 6.02 7.87
C GLU A 499 0.65 7.05 8.97
N ILE A 500 0.25 6.76 10.21
CA ILE A 500 0.51 7.61 11.38
C ILE A 500 1.93 7.41 11.89
N LEU A 501 2.40 6.17 11.98
CA LEU A 501 3.77 5.81 12.36
C LEU A 501 4.81 6.41 11.40
N THR A 502 4.59 6.27 10.08
CA THR A 502 5.45 6.88 9.05
C THR A 502 5.44 8.40 9.14
N ALA A 503 4.28 9.02 9.38
CA ALA A 503 4.17 10.48 9.57
C ALA A 503 4.79 10.99 10.89
N LYS A 504 5.07 10.11 11.86
CA LYS A 504 5.90 10.39 13.06
C LYS A 504 7.40 10.16 12.83
N ASN A 505 7.80 9.73 11.64
CA ASN A 505 9.17 9.37 11.25
C ASN A 505 9.74 8.20 12.08
N TYR A 506 9.01 7.08 12.16
CA TYR A 506 9.53 5.78 12.60
C TYR A 506 9.91 4.89 11.40
N SER A 507 10.77 3.90 11.62
CA SER A 507 10.87 2.75 10.71
C SER A 507 9.60 1.90 10.86
N VAL A 508 8.91 1.61 9.77
CA VAL A 508 7.61 0.89 9.80
C VAL A 508 7.66 -0.33 8.90
N ILE A 509 7.52 -1.51 9.52
CA ILE A 509 7.40 -2.79 8.84
C ILE A 509 5.90 -3.13 8.76
N GLN A 510 5.30 -2.79 7.61
CA GLN A 510 3.88 -3.00 7.37
C GLN A 510 3.56 -4.48 7.11
N GLY A 511 2.83 -5.12 8.03
CA GLY A 511 2.44 -6.53 7.94
C GLY A 511 1.88 -7.07 9.25
N ASP A 512 1.36 -8.30 9.22
CA ASP A 512 1.12 -9.07 10.44
C ASP A 512 2.46 -9.57 10.98
N SER A 513 2.85 -9.12 12.18
CA SER A 513 4.04 -9.58 12.89
C SER A 513 4.19 -11.10 12.86
N LEU A 514 3.12 -11.86 13.16
CA LEU A 514 3.14 -13.32 13.32
C LEU A 514 3.49 -14.08 12.04
N GLN A 515 3.43 -13.42 10.87
CA GLN A 515 3.76 -13.99 9.57
C GLN A 515 5.17 -13.61 9.08
N ILE A 516 5.88 -12.75 9.81
CA ILE A 516 7.22 -12.29 9.43
C ILE A 516 8.25 -13.28 10.00
N THR A 517 9.02 -13.91 9.12
CA THR A 517 10.16 -14.72 9.53
C THR A 517 11.27 -13.79 10.05
N ASN A 518 11.75 -14.03 11.27
CA ASN A 518 12.75 -13.18 11.93
C ASN A 518 14.00 -12.96 11.05
N THR A 519 14.23 -11.71 10.66
CA THR A 519 15.43 -11.23 9.96
C THR A 519 16.28 -10.27 10.80
N LYS A 520 15.84 -9.86 11.99
CA LYS A 520 16.47 -8.82 12.82
C LYS A 520 16.11 -9.03 14.29
N ALA A 521 17.10 -8.91 15.17
CA ALA A 521 16.94 -9.09 16.61
C ALA A 521 17.11 -7.77 17.38
N TYR A 522 16.34 -7.59 18.45
CA TYR A 522 16.27 -6.36 19.24
C TYR A 522 16.81 -6.52 20.67
N ASP A 523 17.43 -5.48 21.22
CA ASP A 523 17.87 -5.46 22.62
C ASP A 523 16.67 -5.36 23.58
N ARG A 524 15.63 -4.64 23.14
CA ARG A 524 14.37 -4.43 23.88
C ARG A 524 13.17 -4.62 22.96
N ILE A 525 12.10 -5.21 23.49
CA ILE A 525 10.79 -5.17 22.83
C ILE A 525 9.75 -4.74 23.86
N LEU A 526 8.96 -3.71 23.53
CA LEU A 526 7.85 -3.24 24.34
C LEU A 526 6.58 -3.36 23.50
N ILE A 527 5.60 -4.17 23.95
CA ILE A 527 4.44 -4.53 23.14
C ILE A 527 3.12 -4.40 23.92
N ASN A 528 2.07 -3.94 23.25
CA ASN A 528 0.68 -4.02 23.71
C ASN A 528 -0.20 -4.75 22.66
N PRO A 529 -0.19 -6.10 22.64
CA PRO A 529 -0.89 -6.92 21.66
C PRO A 529 -2.42 -6.99 21.86
N PRO A 530 -3.18 -7.47 20.86
CA PRO A 530 -4.62 -7.67 20.98
C PRO A 530 -5.03 -8.63 22.11
N PHE A 531 -5.88 -8.14 23.01
CA PHE A 531 -6.39 -8.90 24.18
C PHE A 531 -7.46 -9.98 23.86
N GLU A 532 -7.85 -10.12 22.59
CA GLU A 532 -8.92 -11.05 22.17
C GLU A 532 -8.35 -12.43 21.80
N ASN A 533 -9.15 -13.49 22.01
CA ASN A 533 -8.86 -14.86 21.57
C ASN A 533 -7.53 -15.48 22.03
N LEU A 534 -6.90 -14.93 23.08
CA LEU A 534 -5.52 -15.25 23.51
C LEU A 534 -4.45 -14.95 22.44
N ALA A 535 -4.68 -13.96 21.57
CA ALA A 535 -3.66 -13.45 20.65
C ALA A 535 -2.49 -12.78 21.40
N ASP A 536 -2.75 -12.25 22.60
CA ASP A 536 -1.70 -11.76 23.51
C ASP A 536 -0.60 -12.81 23.75
N ILE A 537 -0.96 -14.09 23.93
CA ILE A 537 0.02 -15.20 24.01
C ILE A 537 0.85 -15.33 22.73
N ASP A 538 0.21 -15.33 21.54
CA ASP A 538 0.91 -15.57 20.27
C ASP A 538 1.92 -14.45 19.98
N HIS A 539 1.49 -13.19 20.14
CA HIS A 539 2.35 -12.03 19.92
C HIS A 539 3.50 -11.97 20.93
N VAL A 540 3.30 -12.37 22.20
CA VAL A 540 4.40 -12.46 23.18
C VAL A 540 5.40 -13.53 22.79
N GLN A 541 4.94 -14.75 22.48
CA GLN A 541 5.83 -15.86 22.13
C GLN A 541 6.62 -15.55 20.84
N HIS A 542 5.96 -14.98 19.83
CA HIS A 542 6.61 -14.56 18.59
C HIS A 542 7.59 -13.38 18.81
N SER A 543 7.26 -12.42 19.68
CA SER A 543 8.18 -11.32 20.02
C SER A 543 9.41 -11.81 20.78
N TYR A 544 9.28 -12.83 21.62
CA TYR A 544 10.42 -13.44 22.31
C TYR A 544 11.44 -14.05 21.32
N ASP A 545 11.00 -14.61 20.19
CA ASP A 545 11.91 -15.05 19.12
C ASP A 545 12.70 -13.89 18.50
N PHE A 546 12.18 -12.66 18.52
CA PHE A 546 12.78 -11.44 17.96
C PHE A 546 13.73 -10.72 18.93
N LEU A 547 13.80 -11.13 20.20
CA LEU A 547 14.85 -10.66 21.12
C LEU A 547 16.24 -11.20 20.73
N LYS A 548 17.28 -10.37 20.90
CA LYS A 548 18.68 -10.81 21.03
C LYS A 548 18.85 -11.70 22.26
N SER A 549 19.97 -12.42 22.34
CA SER A 549 20.41 -12.98 23.62
C SER A 549 20.73 -11.85 24.61
N ASN A 550 20.41 -12.04 25.89
CA ASN A 550 20.35 -10.98 26.93
C ASN A 550 19.39 -9.82 26.60
N GLY A 551 18.48 -9.98 25.63
CA GLY A 551 17.42 -9.03 25.33
C GLY A 551 16.24 -9.14 26.30
N ARG A 552 15.51 -8.04 26.53
CA ARG A 552 14.37 -7.96 27.45
C ARG A 552 13.06 -7.60 26.72
N LEU A 553 12.01 -8.40 26.93
CA LEU A 553 10.65 -8.16 26.45
C LEU A 553 9.77 -7.69 27.61
N VAL A 554 9.08 -6.56 27.44
CA VAL A 554 8.04 -6.06 28.34
C VAL A 554 6.72 -6.03 27.59
N ALA A 555 5.75 -6.84 28.02
CA ALA A 555 4.49 -7.01 27.31
C ALA A 555 3.28 -6.74 28.20
N VAL A 556 2.34 -5.93 27.72
CA VAL A 556 0.99 -5.88 28.31
C VAL A 556 0.23 -7.13 27.86
N MET A 557 -0.54 -7.74 28.75
CA MET A 557 -1.44 -8.84 28.43
C MET A 557 -2.79 -8.65 29.10
N SER A 558 -3.83 -9.33 28.61
CA SER A 558 -5.05 -9.48 29.39
C SER A 558 -4.79 -10.35 30.63
N ALA A 559 -5.68 -10.31 31.62
CA ALA A 559 -5.61 -11.25 32.73
C ALA A 559 -5.93 -12.72 32.31
N SER A 560 -6.47 -12.93 31.09
CA SER A 560 -7.02 -14.22 30.64
C SER A 560 -6.01 -15.38 30.59
N PRO A 561 -4.77 -15.22 30.07
CA PRO A 561 -3.73 -16.25 30.12
C PRO A 561 -3.40 -16.74 31.54
N PHE A 562 -3.69 -15.96 32.59
CA PHE A 562 -3.23 -16.25 33.95
C PHE A 562 -4.19 -17.15 34.76
N PHE A 563 -5.49 -17.20 34.41
CA PHE A 563 -6.48 -18.03 35.12
C PHE A 563 -7.15 -19.11 34.25
N ARG A 564 -7.01 -19.07 32.92
CA ARG A 564 -7.68 -20.03 32.03
C ARG A 564 -7.05 -21.42 32.05
N LYS A 565 -7.89 -22.45 31.93
CA LYS A 565 -7.52 -23.87 32.00
C LYS A 565 -7.41 -24.56 30.64
N ASP A 566 -7.52 -23.83 29.53
CA ASP A 566 -7.23 -24.38 28.21
C ASP A 566 -5.73 -24.63 28.03
N LYS A 567 -5.38 -25.56 27.13
CA LYS A 567 -4.01 -26.04 26.92
C LYS A 567 -3.04 -24.90 26.61
N LYS A 568 -3.45 -23.92 25.80
CA LYS A 568 -2.60 -22.77 25.41
C LYS A 568 -2.24 -21.91 26.60
N ALA A 569 -3.24 -21.52 27.41
CA ALA A 569 -3.01 -20.73 28.62
C ALA A 569 -2.21 -21.50 29.69
N VAL A 570 -2.35 -22.82 29.78
CA VAL A 570 -1.53 -23.67 30.66
C VAL A 570 -0.07 -23.67 30.21
N GLN A 571 0.21 -24.06 28.96
CA GLN A 571 1.57 -24.14 28.41
C GLN A 571 2.30 -22.79 28.42
N PHE A 572 1.57 -21.69 28.22
CA PHE A 572 2.16 -20.35 28.31
C PHE A 572 2.61 -20.01 29.73
N ARG A 573 1.84 -20.36 30.78
CA ARG A 573 2.28 -20.16 32.17
C ARG A 573 3.44 -21.07 32.57
N GLU A 574 3.48 -22.30 32.05
CA GLU A 574 4.61 -23.22 32.23
C GLU A 574 5.89 -22.59 31.64
N CYS A 575 5.83 -22.11 30.40
CA CYS A 575 6.90 -21.37 29.71
C CYS A 575 7.34 -20.08 30.47
N LEU A 576 6.40 -19.26 30.97
CA LEU A 576 6.74 -18.11 31.82
C LEU A 576 7.46 -18.51 33.12
N THR A 577 7.12 -19.67 33.69
CA THR A 577 7.77 -20.18 34.91
C THR A 577 9.19 -20.67 34.61
N GLU A 578 9.39 -21.39 33.50
CA GLU A 578 10.71 -21.84 33.03
C GLU A 578 11.65 -20.66 32.73
N LEU A 579 11.12 -19.56 32.18
CA LEU A 579 11.85 -18.33 31.88
C LEU A 579 12.00 -17.37 33.08
N ASN A 580 11.48 -17.74 34.27
CA ASN A 580 11.48 -16.90 35.49
C ASN A 580 10.89 -15.49 35.27
N ALA A 581 9.85 -15.39 34.43
CA ALA A 581 9.28 -14.11 34.02
C ALA A 581 8.63 -13.34 35.19
N GLU A 582 8.87 -12.03 35.27
CA GLU A 582 8.17 -11.16 36.21
C GLU A 582 6.71 -10.95 35.75
N ILE A 583 5.77 -10.83 36.69
CA ILE A 583 4.35 -10.60 36.41
C ILE A 583 3.85 -9.49 37.34
N HIS A 584 3.44 -8.36 36.75
CA HIS A 584 2.99 -7.15 37.44
C HIS A 584 1.51 -6.89 37.14
N ASP A 585 0.67 -6.73 38.16
CA ASP A 585 -0.75 -6.39 37.99
C ASP A 585 -0.94 -4.90 37.70
N LEU A 586 -1.70 -4.58 36.63
CA LEU A 586 -2.12 -3.20 36.36
C LEU A 586 -3.44 -2.89 37.10
N PRO A 587 -3.64 -1.65 37.57
CA PRO A 587 -4.89 -1.24 38.21
C PRO A 587 -6.14 -1.51 37.35
N ASP A 588 -7.23 -1.91 38.00
CA ASP A 588 -8.56 -2.03 37.39
C ASP A 588 -8.89 -0.81 36.52
N ASN A 589 -9.47 -1.05 35.34
CA ASN A 589 -9.84 0.00 34.37
C ASN A 589 -8.66 0.77 33.71
N SER A 590 -7.39 0.33 33.82
CA SER A 590 -6.24 1.05 33.22
C SER A 590 -6.43 1.44 31.74
N PHE A 591 -7.02 0.55 30.93
CA PHE A 591 -7.28 0.78 29.49
C PHE A 591 -8.67 1.39 29.18
N LYS A 592 -9.42 1.86 30.18
CA LYS A 592 -10.80 2.37 30.00
C LYS A 592 -10.86 3.66 29.19
N GLY A 593 -9.85 4.52 29.31
CA GLY A 593 -9.69 5.69 28.44
C GLY A 593 -9.42 5.32 26.98
N SER A 594 -8.86 4.12 26.75
CA SER A 594 -8.53 3.55 25.43
C SER A 594 -9.64 2.66 24.86
N GLY A 595 -10.78 2.53 25.55
CA GLY A 595 -11.98 1.85 25.06
C GLY A 595 -12.26 0.45 25.62
N THR A 596 -11.43 -0.10 26.52
CA THR A 596 -11.67 -1.44 27.10
C THR A 596 -11.60 -1.46 28.63
N GLY A 597 -12.52 -2.21 29.24
CA GLY A 597 -12.56 -2.46 30.70
C GLY A 597 -11.86 -3.75 31.12
N VAL A 598 -11.09 -4.39 30.24
CA VAL A 598 -10.37 -5.64 30.53
C VAL A 598 -9.25 -5.38 31.55
N ASN A 599 -9.22 -6.18 32.62
CA ASN A 599 -8.08 -6.20 33.55
C ASN A 599 -6.85 -6.78 32.84
N THR A 600 -5.72 -6.12 33.05
CA THR A 600 -4.47 -6.32 32.31
C THR A 600 -3.32 -6.52 33.28
N LYS A 601 -2.24 -7.14 32.80
CA LYS A 601 -0.97 -7.29 33.51
C LYS A 601 0.15 -6.81 32.60
N ILE A 602 1.30 -6.46 33.16
CA ILE A 602 2.57 -6.45 32.44
C ILE A 602 3.33 -7.72 32.80
N ILE A 603 4.00 -8.32 31.83
CA ILE A 603 5.05 -9.32 32.07
C ILE A 603 6.40 -8.80 31.60
N VAL A 604 7.47 -9.27 32.25
CA VAL A 604 8.86 -9.02 31.84
C VAL A 604 9.53 -10.38 31.62
N ILE A 605 10.15 -10.56 30.45
CA ILE A 605 10.91 -11.76 30.10
C ILE A 605 12.32 -11.33 29.68
N ASP A 606 13.33 -11.83 30.38
CA ASP A 606 14.73 -11.77 29.95
C ASP A 606 15.06 -13.03 29.13
N LYS A 607 15.66 -12.84 27.96
CA LYS A 607 16.12 -13.95 27.12
C LYS A 607 17.53 -14.37 27.55
N PRO A 608 17.72 -15.62 28.02
CA PRO A 608 18.98 -16.05 28.61
C PRO A 608 20.16 -15.99 27.63
N GLU A 609 21.35 -15.98 28.21
CA GLU A 609 22.61 -15.94 27.46
C GLU A 609 22.81 -17.23 26.65
N SER A 610 23.01 -17.07 25.34
CA SER A 610 23.07 -18.14 24.37
C SER A 610 24.53 -18.59 24.15
N ALA A 611 24.76 -19.89 24.28
CA ALA A 611 26.07 -20.49 24.04
C ALA A 611 26.47 -20.46 22.54
N GLU A 612 25.54 -20.23 21.61
CA GLU A 612 25.85 -20.08 20.19
C GLU A 612 26.31 -18.64 19.87
N ASP A 613 25.71 -17.62 20.49
CA ASP A 613 25.98 -16.21 20.15
C ASP A 613 27.34 -15.71 20.70
N LYS A 614 27.82 -16.26 21.83
CA LYS A 614 29.20 -16.03 22.30
C LYS A 614 30.28 -16.42 21.29
N HIS A 615 29.96 -17.32 20.34
CA HIS A 615 30.89 -17.73 19.30
C HIS A 615 30.65 -17.03 17.94
N THR A 616 29.73 -16.06 17.85
CA THR A 616 29.56 -15.24 16.64
C THR A 616 30.16 -13.84 16.75
N ASP A 617 30.14 -13.21 17.93
CA ASP A 617 30.62 -11.83 18.09
C ASP A 617 32.16 -11.74 18.22
N GLU A 618 32.81 -12.77 18.77
CA GLU A 618 34.27 -12.84 18.88
C GLU A 618 34.95 -13.49 17.65
N ASN A 619 34.19 -14.12 16.73
CA ASN A 619 34.78 -14.92 15.65
C ASN A 619 35.11 -14.06 14.41
N PRO A 620 36.38 -13.80 14.07
CA PRO A 620 36.76 -12.85 13.01
C PRO A 620 36.40 -13.32 11.59
N PHE A 621 35.99 -14.58 11.40
CA PHE A 621 35.46 -15.08 10.13
C PHE A 621 34.02 -14.63 9.85
N VAL A 622 33.37 -14.04 10.87
CA VAL A 622 32.03 -13.46 10.84
C VAL A 622 32.14 -11.93 10.71
N CYS A 623 31.09 -11.32 10.15
CA CYS A 623 30.88 -9.88 10.15
C CYS A 623 29.68 -9.60 11.06
N VAL A 624 29.92 -9.09 12.28
CA VAL A 624 28.87 -8.86 13.30
C VAL A 624 27.73 -8.01 12.73
N ASN A 625 28.04 -6.80 12.25
CA ASN A 625 27.06 -5.87 11.66
C ASN A 625 26.79 -6.20 10.18
N PHE A 626 26.47 -7.47 9.86
CA PHE A 626 26.26 -7.93 8.47
C PHE A 626 25.05 -7.26 7.81
N ASP A 627 23.90 -7.26 8.48
CA ASP A 627 22.65 -6.76 7.91
C ASP A 627 22.67 -5.22 7.80
N ASP A 628 23.21 -4.50 8.78
CA ASP A 628 23.48 -3.05 8.68
C ASP A 628 24.35 -2.70 7.46
N LYS A 629 25.32 -3.56 7.10
CA LYS A 629 26.18 -3.38 5.93
C LYS A 629 25.46 -3.71 4.61
N GLN A 630 24.45 -4.57 4.62
CA GLN A 630 23.52 -4.73 3.49
C GLN A 630 22.62 -3.50 3.36
N ASP A 631 21.99 -3.04 4.43
CA ASP A 631 21.03 -1.94 4.40
C ASP A 631 21.71 -0.60 4.09
N SER A 632 22.86 -0.34 4.70
CA SER A 632 23.74 0.78 4.31
C SER A 632 24.19 0.70 2.84
N ARG A 633 24.30 -0.50 2.26
CA ARG A 633 24.61 -0.69 0.83
C ARG A 633 23.38 -0.45 -0.05
N ARG A 634 22.17 -0.82 0.41
CA ARG A 634 20.90 -0.57 -0.27
C ARG A 634 20.62 0.93 -0.34
N GLY A 635 20.65 1.62 0.80
CA GLY A 635 20.46 3.08 0.89
C GLY A 635 21.44 3.88 0.01
N ARG A 636 22.74 3.52 0.00
CA ARG A 636 23.74 4.14 -0.90
C ARG A 636 23.53 3.84 -2.40
N LEU A 637 22.69 2.87 -2.77
CA LEU A 637 22.31 2.61 -4.16
C LEU A 637 21.01 3.35 -4.52
N GLU A 638 20.05 3.39 -3.59
CA GLU A 638 18.80 4.17 -3.70
C GLU A 638 19.07 5.68 -3.77
N GLU A 639 19.90 6.22 -2.89
CA GLU A 639 20.37 7.61 -2.92
C GLU A 639 21.01 7.96 -4.27
N ARG A 640 21.79 7.04 -4.85
CA ARG A 640 22.43 7.20 -6.16
C ARG A 640 21.43 7.07 -7.31
N ALA A 641 20.38 6.25 -7.16
CA ALA A 641 19.29 6.15 -8.13
C ALA A 641 18.44 7.43 -8.13
N ALA A 642 18.08 7.96 -6.95
CA ALA A 642 17.38 9.23 -6.79
C ALA A 642 18.19 10.40 -7.38
N ASN A 643 19.48 10.48 -7.08
CA ASN A 643 20.40 11.47 -7.66
C ASN A 643 20.52 11.38 -9.20
N ALA A 644 20.41 10.19 -9.78
CA ALA A 644 20.39 10.00 -11.24
C ALA A 644 19.03 10.38 -11.84
N SER A 645 17.92 10.01 -11.18
CA SER A 645 16.56 10.38 -11.57
C SER A 645 16.37 11.91 -11.57
N GLN A 646 16.79 12.61 -10.51
CA GLN A 646 16.74 14.07 -10.44
C GLN A 646 17.54 14.73 -11.58
N LYS A 647 18.70 14.17 -11.94
CA LYS A 647 19.51 14.64 -13.08
C LYS A 647 18.85 14.38 -14.42
N SER A 648 18.19 13.23 -14.59
CA SER A 648 17.35 12.95 -15.76
C SER A 648 16.27 14.01 -15.94
N THR A 649 15.43 14.23 -14.91
CA THR A 649 14.35 15.24 -14.95
C THR A 649 14.88 16.64 -15.24
N ALA A 650 15.96 17.07 -14.56
CA ALA A 650 16.56 18.38 -14.78
C ALA A 650 17.18 18.55 -16.18
N LEU A 651 17.71 17.49 -16.78
CA LEU A 651 18.20 17.50 -18.18
C LEU A 651 17.05 17.51 -19.18
N TRP A 652 15.98 16.75 -18.90
CA TRP A 652 14.78 16.70 -19.73
C TRP A 652 14.05 18.05 -19.75
N GLU A 653 13.85 18.68 -18.59
CA GLU A 653 13.30 20.04 -18.49
C GLU A 653 14.13 21.06 -19.26
N GLN A 654 15.46 20.99 -19.20
CA GLN A 654 16.34 21.88 -19.97
C GLN A 654 16.21 21.64 -21.48
N GLY A 655 16.08 20.39 -21.91
CA GLY A 655 15.78 20.05 -23.31
C GLY A 655 14.42 20.58 -23.76
N HIS A 656 13.39 20.41 -22.93
CA HIS A 656 12.02 20.84 -23.21
C HIS A 656 11.90 22.37 -23.30
N LYS A 657 12.46 23.11 -22.33
CA LYS A 657 12.48 24.58 -22.32
C LYS A 657 13.28 25.18 -23.49
N MET A 658 14.22 24.42 -24.08
CA MET A 658 14.87 24.79 -25.34
C MET A 658 14.02 24.44 -26.57
N ALA A 659 13.32 23.30 -26.56
CA ALA A 659 12.46 22.88 -27.66
C ALA A 659 11.23 23.79 -27.85
N GLU A 660 10.62 24.28 -26.76
CA GLU A 660 9.47 25.20 -26.75
C GLU A 660 9.70 26.51 -27.52
N VAL A 661 10.96 26.93 -27.67
CA VAL A 661 11.33 28.13 -28.43
C VAL A 661 11.10 27.96 -29.94
N ILE A 662 10.91 26.72 -30.43
CA ILE A 662 10.60 26.42 -31.83
C ILE A 662 9.10 26.11 -31.97
N PRO A 663 8.31 26.96 -32.64
CA PRO A 663 6.93 26.68 -33.02
C PRO A 663 6.74 25.29 -33.66
N PHE A 664 5.72 24.57 -33.20
CA PHE A 664 5.45 23.20 -33.64
C PHE A 664 5.27 23.14 -35.17
N GLY A 665 5.96 22.18 -35.80
CA GLY A 665 5.98 22.01 -37.26
C GLY A 665 6.94 22.93 -38.03
N GLN A 666 7.64 23.88 -37.40
CA GLN A 666 8.55 24.79 -38.13
C GLN A 666 9.73 24.02 -38.79
N PRO A 667 9.83 24.02 -40.13
CA PRO A 667 10.91 23.34 -40.85
C PRO A 667 12.25 24.07 -40.72
N ILE A 668 13.34 23.33 -40.94
CA ILE A 668 14.67 23.92 -41.11
C ILE A 668 14.70 24.61 -42.49
N LEU A 669 15.02 25.90 -42.54
CA LEU A 669 15.13 26.65 -43.79
C LEU A 669 16.47 26.33 -44.48
N ILE A 670 16.47 25.31 -45.33
CA ILE A 670 17.66 24.85 -46.08
C ILE A 670 18.16 25.96 -47.02
N GLY A 671 19.46 26.21 -47.02
CA GLY A 671 20.12 27.27 -47.80
C GLY A 671 19.99 28.68 -47.20
N HIS A 672 19.22 28.86 -46.12
CA HIS A 672 19.07 30.16 -45.48
C HIS A 672 20.22 30.46 -44.50
N HIS A 673 20.56 31.73 -44.31
CA HIS A 673 21.68 32.15 -43.44
C HIS A 673 21.50 31.75 -41.95
N SER A 674 20.31 31.32 -41.54
CA SER A 674 20.02 30.82 -40.19
C SER A 674 20.17 29.29 -40.05
N GLU A 675 20.29 28.53 -41.14
CA GLU A 675 20.27 27.05 -41.13
C GLU A 675 21.27 26.45 -40.14
N LYS A 676 22.53 26.89 -40.22
CA LYS A 676 23.62 26.40 -39.35
C LYS A 676 23.37 26.74 -37.87
N ARG A 677 22.63 27.81 -37.57
CA ARG A 677 22.24 28.18 -36.20
C ARG A 677 21.10 27.31 -35.70
N ASP A 678 20.07 27.08 -36.51
CA ASP A 678 18.91 26.24 -36.15
C ASP A 678 19.34 24.78 -35.94
N ARG A 679 20.10 24.19 -36.88
CA ARG A 679 20.67 22.83 -36.75
C ARG A 679 21.48 22.68 -35.45
N ASN A 680 22.35 23.64 -35.15
CA ASN A 680 23.15 23.63 -33.92
C ASN A 680 22.33 23.84 -32.64
N TYR A 681 21.18 24.54 -32.71
CA TYR A 681 20.29 24.73 -31.58
C TYR A 681 19.47 23.46 -31.29
N ARG A 682 18.90 22.85 -32.34
CA ARG A 682 18.19 21.55 -32.24
C ARG A 682 19.11 20.45 -31.71
N ALA A 683 20.31 20.32 -32.26
CA ALA A 683 21.31 19.35 -31.78
C ALA A 683 21.65 19.50 -30.28
N LYS A 684 21.65 20.73 -29.74
CA LYS A 684 21.90 20.96 -28.31
C LYS A 684 20.77 20.44 -27.40
N PHE A 685 19.51 20.56 -27.80
CA PHE A 685 18.41 20.02 -26.98
C PHE A 685 18.21 18.52 -27.19
N CYS A 686 18.46 17.98 -28.39
CA CYS A 686 18.54 16.52 -28.59
C CYS A 686 19.57 15.91 -27.64
N ALA A 687 20.80 16.44 -27.61
CA ALA A 687 21.86 16.01 -26.69
C ALA A 687 21.58 16.29 -25.19
N LYS A 688 20.48 16.97 -24.84
CA LYS A 688 19.94 17.04 -23.46
C LYS A 688 18.95 15.92 -23.20
N PHE A 689 18.06 15.63 -24.14
CA PHE A 689 17.15 14.48 -24.07
C PHE A 689 17.91 13.15 -24.05
N ASP A 690 18.91 12.97 -24.92
CA ASP A 690 19.75 11.76 -24.96
C ASP A 690 20.35 11.47 -23.57
N LYS A 691 20.96 12.50 -22.95
CA LYS A 691 21.55 12.41 -21.60
C LYS A 691 20.53 12.24 -20.48
N SER A 692 19.30 12.73 -20.66
CA SER A 692 18.21 12.40 -19.72
C SER A 692 17.87 10.91 -19.77
N MET A 693 17.83 10.30 -20.96
CA MET A 693 17.57 8.86 -21.12
C MET A 693 18.74 8.00 -20.61
N GLU A 694 19.99 8.45 -20.77
CA GLU A 694 21.17 7.83 -20.14
C GLU A 694 21.06 7.82 -18.60
N GLU A 695 20.81 8.98 -17.98
CA GLU A 695 20.67 9.08 -16.51
C GLU A 695 19.42 8.36 -15.99
N SER A 696 18.32 8.33 -16.75
CA SER A 696 17.11 7.56 -16.43
C SER A 696 17.38 6.05 -16.42
N THR A 697 18.02 5.53 -17.48
CA THR A 697 18.42 4.12 -17.59
C THR A 697 19.36 3.72 -16.44
N LYS A 698 20.30 4.61 -16.11
CA LYS A 698 21.24 4.48 -15.00
C LYS A 698 20.55 4.53 -13.63
N ALA A 699 19.48 5.31 -13.45
CA ALA A 699 18.67 5.32 -12.24
C ALA A 699 17.95 3.98 -12.04
N GLY A 700 17.29 3.46 -13.08
CA GLY A 700 16.68 2.11 -13.06
C GLY A 700 17.70 1.03 -12.69
N GLN A 701 18.81 0.98 -13.42
CA GLN A 701 19.93 0.07 -13.13
C GLN A 701 20.56 0.21 -11.74
N LEU A 702 20.36 1.31 -11.02
CA LEU A 702 20.81 1.48 -9.63
C LEU A 702 19.72 1.02 -8.64
N SER A 703 18.45 1.24 -8.97
CA SER A 703 17.29 0.70 -8.26
C SER A 703 17.29 -0.83 -8.27
N ASP A 704 17.48 -1.46 -9.45
CA ASP A 704 17.56 -2.92 -9.59
C ASP A 704 18.72 -3.51 -8.75
N LYS A 705 19.83 -2.76 -8.67
CA LYS A 705 21.01 -3.12 -7.87
C LYS A 705 20.79 -2.92 -6.37
N ALA A 706 19.85 -2.07 -5.96
CA ALA A 706 19.42 -1.91 -4.56
C ALA A 706 18.44 -3.02 -4.17
N ALA A 707 17.41 -3.27 -4.99
CA ALA A 707 16.42 -4.33 -4.78
C ALA A 707 17.05 -5.75 -4.75
N SER A 708 18.22 -5.93 -5.38
CA SER A 708 19.00 -7.18 -5.30
C SER A 708 20.03 -7.23 -4.15
N VAL A 709 20.08 -6.23 -3.26
CA VAL A 709 20.86 -6.31 -2.01
C VAL A 709 20.13 -7.16 -0.97
N GLY A 710 20.65 -8.37 -0.76
CA GLY A 710 20.10 -9.38 0.17
C GLY A 710 19.51 -10.60 -0.54
N THR A 711 19.11 -10.49 -1.82
CA THR A 711 18.49 -11.60 -2.57
C THR A 711 19.48 -12.62 -3.14
N GLY A 712 20.79 -12.39 -2.95
CA GLY A 712 21.84 -13.34 -3.30
C GLY A 712 21.86 -14.57 -2.39
N GLY A 713 22.57 -15.62 -2.80
CA GLY A 713 22.74 -16.80 -1.96
C GLY A 713 23.47 -16.47 -0.65
N ILE A 714 22.97 -17.04 0.47
CA ILE A 714 23.48 -16.90 1.85
C ILE A 714 25.00 -16.75 1.87
N ALA A 715 25.51 -15.75 2.58
CA ALA A 715 26.94 -15.46 2.67
C ALA A 715 27.68 -16.49 3.54
N SER A 716 28.92 -16.20 3.96
CA SER A 716 29.63 -17.04 4.96
C SER A 716 30.13 -16.21 6.14
N ASP A 717 30.39 -14.94 5.85
CA ASP A 717 30.56 -13.78 6.73
C ASP A 717 29.24 -13.33 7.39
N ASP A 718 28.08 -13.86 6.98
CA ASP A 718 26.79 -13.70 7.69
C ASP A 718 26.80 -14.53 8.99
N PRO A 719 26.59 -13.95 10.19
CA PRO A 719 26.62 -14.68 11.46
C PRO A 719 25.72 -15.92 11.42
N GLN A 720 24.49 -15.74 10.95
CA GLN A 720 23.44 -16.73 10.87
C GLN A 720 23.57 -17.66 9.64
N ALA A 721 24.66 -17.60 8.88
CA ALA A 721 24.85 -18.40 7.65
C ALA A 721 24.65 -19.91 7.87
N ILE A 722 25.19 -20.47 8.95
CA ILE A 722 25.05 -21.91 9.27
C ILE A 722 23.59 -22.25 9.55
N LYS A 723 22.89 -21.45 10.36
CA LYS A 723 21.45 -21.60 10.68
C LYS A 723 20.58 -21.54 9.41
N LYS A 724 20.78 -20.50 8.59
CA LYS A 724 20.10 -20.29 7.29
C LYS A 724 20.36 -21.45 6.31
N LEU A 725 21.58 -22.01 6.27
CA LEU A 725 21.93 -23.17 5.43
C LEU A 725 21.35 -24.49 5.96
N ARG A 726 21.36 -24.71 7.28
CA ARG A 726 20.75 -25.90 7.93
C ARG A 726 19.24 -25.92 7.75
N ALA A 727 18.55 -24.78 7.88
CA ALA A 727 17.11 -24.66 7.62
C ALA A 727 16.75 -25.05 6.17
N LYS A 728 17.45 -24.46 5.17
CA LYS A 728 17.27 -24.83 3.75
C LYS A 728 17.57 -26.31 3.49
N LEU A 729 18.56 -26.89 4.17
CA LEU A 729 18.89 -28.30 4.02
C LEU A 729 17.72 -29.20 4.46
N ILE A 730 17.09 -28.91 5.60
CA ILE A 730 15.93 -29.66 6.11
C ILE A 730 14.76 -29.58 5.12
N GLU A 731 14.48 -28.38 4.59
CA GLU A 731 13.45 -28.18 3.56
C GLU A 731 13.69 -29.09 2.33
N LEU A 732 14.88 -29.04 1.74
CA LEU A 732 15.21 -29.84 0.55
C LEU A 732 15.20 -31.35 0.83
N GLU A 733 15.63 -31.80 2.01
CA GLU A 733 15.56 -33.22 2.41
C GLU A 733 14.12 -33.69 2.60
N ALA A 734 13.25 -32.86 3.19
CA ALA A 734 11.81 -33.12 3.26
C ALA A 734 11.17 -33.17 1.86
N THR A 735 11.51 -32.25 0.95
CA THR A 735 11.07 -32.31 -0.46
C THR A 735 11.56 -33.59 -1.16
N GLN A 736 12.80 -34.02 -0.89
CA GLN A 736 13.37 -35.24 -1.48
C GLN A 736 12.63 -36.50 -1.01
N ILE A 737 12.24 -36.56 0.26
CA ILE A 737 11.40 -37.64 0.80
C ILE A 737 10.01 -37.59 0.17
N ARG A 738 9.38 -36.41 0.13
CA ARG A 738 8.02 -36.20 -0.41
C ARG A 738 7.92 -36.62 -1.89
N MET A 739 8.88 -36.21 -2.74
CA MET A 739 8.93 -36.62 -4.15
C MET A 739 9.14 -38.14 -4.33
N LYS A 740 9.99 -38.77 -3.50
CA LYS A 740 10.19 -40.23 -3.53
C LYS A 740 8.92 -40.99 -3.13
N SER A 741 8.26 -40.56 -2.06
CA SER A 741 7.01 -41.17 -1.59
C SER A 741 5.87 -40.98 -2.61
N ALA A 742 5.82 -39.82 -3.28
CA ALA A 742 4.86 -39.58 -4.37
C ALA A 742 5.10 -40.52 -5.56
N ASN A 743 6.33 -40.65 -6.05
CA ASN A 743 6.64 -41.57 -7.15
C ASN A 743 6.41 -43.04 -6.78
N LYS A 744 6.56 -43.40 -5.50
CA LYS A 744 6.17 -44.72 -4.99
C LYS A 744 4.65 -44.91 -5.07
N ALA A 745 3.87 -43.95 -4.57
CA ALA A 745 2.41 -43.96 -4.60
C ALA A 745 1.85 -44.07 -6.03
N ILE A 746 2.36 -43.25 -6.96
CA ILE A 746 1.98 -43.27 -8.39
C ILE A 746 2.29 -44.63 -9.02
N LYS A 747 3.46 -45.22 -8.74
CA LYS A 747 3.80 -46.58 -9.21
C LYS A 747 2.86 -47.67 -8.65
N GLN A 748 2.15 -47.39 -7.55
CA GLN A 748 1.15 -48.27 -6.95
C GLN A 748 -0.29 -47.89 -7.34
N ASN A 749 -0.49 -46.80 -8.11
CA ASN A 749 -1.78 -46.14 -8.36
C ASN A 749 -2.53 -45.70 -7.07
N ASP A 750 -1.82 -45.54 -5.95
CA ASP A 750 -2.36 -45.09 -4.66
C ASP A 750 -2.47 -43.55 -4.66
N ASN A 751 -3.53 -43.04 -5.30
CA ASN A 751 -3.81 -41.59 -5.33
C ASN A 751 -4.10 -41.04 -3.93
N GLU A 752 -4.64 -41.87 -3.04
CA GLU A 752 -4.96 -41.49 -1.68
C GLU A 752 -3.68 -41.21 -0.89
N ALA A 753 -2.60 -41.99 -1.09
CA ALA A 753 -1.26 -41.69 -0.58
C ALA A 753 -0.71 -40.33 -1.04
N LEU A 754 -1.05 -39.87 -2.24
CA LEU A 754 -0.59 -38.55 -2.70
C LEU A 754 -1.28 -37.43 -1.92
N THR A 755 -2.58 -37.52 -1.69
CA THR A 755 -3.30 -36.53 -0.90
C THR A 755 -2.95 -36.64 0.59
N ARG A 756 -2.67 -37.86 1.12
CA ARG A 756 -2.04 -38.06 2.45
C ARG A 756 -0.69 -37.34 2.56
N LEU A 757 0.09 -37.29 1.47
CA LEU A 757 1.32 -36.50 1.33
C LEU A 757 1.05 -35.01 1.03
N GLY A 758 -0.18 -34.52 1.23
CA GLY A 758 -0.58 -33.13 1.13
C GLY A 758 -0.59 -32.56 -0.30
N PHE A 759 -0.68 -33.40 -1.33
CA PHE A 759 -0.88 -32.93 -2.71
C PHE A 759 -2.36 -32.67 -2.96
N ASN A 760 -2.70 -31.60 -3.68
CA ASN A 760 -4.08 -31.30 -4.08
C ASN A 760 -4.43 -32.00 -5.41
N ASP A 761 -5.73 -32.13 -5.68
CA ASP A 761 -6.28 -32.88 -6.82
C ASP A 761 -5.63 -32.50 -8.15
N LYS A 762 -5.45 -31.20 -8.43
CA LYS A 762 -4.78 -30.70 -9.64
C LYS A 762 -3.32 -31.13 -9.76
N THR A 763 -2.62 -31.22 -8.63
CA THR A 763 -1.23 -31.69 -8.59
C THR A 763 -1.17 -33.21 -8.78
N ILE A 764 -2.17 -33.94 -8.27
CA ILE A 764 -2.31 -35.39 -8.43
C ILE A 764 -2.68 -35.76 -9.88
N GLU A 765 -3.61 -35.02 -10.47
CA GLU A 765 -3.95 -35.08 -11.89
C GLU A 765 -2.71 -34.80 -12.75
N ALA A 766 -1.97 -33.72 -12.49
CA ALA A 766 -0.74 -33.38 -13.21
C ALA A 766 0.41 -34.39 -13.01
N LEU A 767 0.48 -35.08 -11.87
CA LEU A 767 1.48 -36.12 -11.59
C LEU A 767 1.12 -37.47 -12.22
N ASN A 768 -0.18 -37.78 -12.35
CA ASN A 768 -0.64 -39.00 -13.05
C ASN A 768 -0.75 -38.79 -14.57
N THR A 769 -0.86 -37.55 -15.03
CA THR A 769 -0.73 -37.20 -16.45
C THR A 769 0.73 -37.42 -16.88
N GLY A 770 0.94 -38.22 -17.92
CA GLY A 770 2.27 -38.49 -18.43
C GLY A 770 2.93 -37.27 -19.07
N ASP A 771 4.26 -37.19 -18.98
CA ASP A 771 5.06 -36.26 -19.79
C ASP A 771 4.93 -36.57 -21.30
N PHE A 772 5.58 -35.78 -22.16
CA PHE A 772 5.55 -35.97 -23.62
C PHE A 772 6.04 -37.35 -24.10
N ALA A 773 6.66 -38.14 -23.22
CA ALA A 773 7.12 -39.50 -23.47
C ALA A 773 6.45 -40.53 -22.53
N GLY A 774 5.27 -40.19 -21.97
CA GLY A 774 4.43 -41.09 -21.17
C GLY A 774 4.89 -41.34 -19.73
N ARG A 775 5.83 -40.55 -19.20
CA ARG A 775 6.36 -40.76 -17.83
C ARG A 775 5.52 -40.01 -16.79
N THR A 776 5.09 -40.70 -15.74
CA THR A 776 4.32 -40.12 -14.64
C THR A 776 5.18 -39.83 -13.40
N GLY A 777 4.71 -38.94 -12.55
CA GLY A 777 5.35 -38.51 -11.31
C GLY A 777 6.46 -37.47 -11.46
N PHE A 778 7.16 -37.19 -10.36
CA PHE A 778 8.30 -36.27 -10.35
C PHE A 778 9.43 -36.82 -11.22
N ALA A 779 9.87 -36.04 -12.19
CA ALA A 779 10.86 -36.48 -13.16
C ALA A 779 12.21 -36.76 -12.50
N SER A 780 12.95 -37.75 -13.03
CA SER A 780 14.24 -38.21 -12.48
C SER A 780 15.27 -37.09 -12.33
N TYR A 781 15.25 -36.08 -13.21
CA TYR A 781 16.12 -34.91 -13.11
C TYR A 781 15.78 -34.01 -11.91
N GLN A 782 14.51 -33.89 -11.49
CA GLN A 782 14.12 -33.09 -10.32
C GLN A 782 14.70 -33.70 -9.03
N LEU A 783 14.52 -35.01 -8.85
CA LEU A 783 15.10 -35.81 -7.77
C LEU A 783 16.64 -35.77 -7.78
N THR A 784 17.26 -35.77 -8.96
CA THR A 784 18.73 -35.73 -9.11
C THR A 784 19.29 -34.35 -8.77
N ASN A 785 18.66 -33.28 -9.27
CA ASN A 785 19.08 -31.90 -9.03
C ASN A 785 18.92 -31.52 -7.55
N ASN A 786 17.78 -31.86 -6.94
CA ASN A 786 17.57 -31.64 -5.51
C ASN A 786 18.58 -32.43 -4.66
N GLY A 787 18.81 -33.71 -5.00
CA GLY A 787 19.85 -34.52 -4.37
C GLY A 787 21.27 -33.96 -4.53
N ALA A 788 21.57 -33.24 -5.61
CA ALA A 788 22.84 -32.56 -5.82
C ALA A 788 22.97 -31.29 -4.95
N GLU A 789 21.92 -30.47 -4.87
CA GLU A 789 21.89 -29.28 -3.99
C GLU A 789 22.00 -29.70 -2.51
N ILE A 790 21.32 -30.76 -2.07
CA ILE A 790 21.46 -31.33 -0.70
C ILE A 790 22.94 -31.65 -0.39
N ARG A 791 23.63 -32.39 -1.28
CA ARG A 791 25.06 -32.71 -1.10
C ARG A 791 25.94 -31.46 -1.09
N ARG A 792 25.64 -30.48 -1.96
CA ARG A 792 26.34 -29.20 -2.03
C ARG A 792 26.15 -28.38 -0.75
N LEU A 793 24.94 -28.33 -0.18
CA LEU A 793 24.67 -27.63 1.08
C LEU A 793 25.37 -28.30 2.25
N LYS A 794 25.35 -29.64 2.37
CA LYS A 794 26.09 -30.37 3.43
C LYS A 794 27.59 -30.05 3.37
N LYS A 795 28.23 -30.18 2.20
CA LYS A 795 29.64 -29.82 2.00
C LYS A 795 29.93 -28.31 2.21
N ARG A 796 28.93 -27.44 2.01
CA ARG A 796 29.07 -26.00 2.25
C ARG A 796 28.99 -25.63 3.73
N ILE A 797 28.11 -26.28 4.50
CA ILE A 797 28.00 -26.13 5.95
C ILE A 797 29.32 -26.57 6.60
N GLU A 798 29.75 -27.81 6.31
CA GLU A 798 31.04 -28.39 6.72
C GLU A 798 32.25 -27.50 6.39
N SER A 799 32.21 -26.79 5.25
CA SER A 799 33.27 -25.88 4.80
C SER A 799 33.23 -24.49 5.46
N ILE A 800 32.12 -24.10 6.09
CA ILE A 800 32.00 -22.84 6.86
C ILE A 800 32.28 -23.12 8.34
N GLU A 801 31.85 -24.27 8.87
CA GLU A 801 32.21 -24.76 10.20
C GLU A 801 33.74 -24.85 10.32
N ARG A 802 34.41 -25.65 9.47
CA ARG A 802 35.90 -25.71 9.39
C ARG A 802 36.61 -24.38 9.07
N LEU A 803 35.89 -23.32 8.69
CA LEU A 803 36.46 -21.98 8.51
C LEU A 803 36.37 -21.15 9.79
N ARG A 804 35.31 -21.32 10.58
CA ARG A 804 35.10 -20.67 11.89
C ARG A 804 35.90 -21.35 13.00
N ASP A 805 36.05 -22.68 12.92
CA ASP A 805 36.78 -23.52 13.88
C ASP A 805 38.31 -23.40 13.77
N ARG A 806 38.83 -22.58 12.85
CA ARG A 806 40.26 -22.47 12.53
C ARG A 806 40.87 -21.21 13.14
N ASP A 807 42.10 -21.31 13.64
CA ASP A 807 42.83 -20.14 14.16
C ASP A 807 42.92 -19.01 13.10
N PRO A 808 42.62 -17.74 13.48
CA PRO A 808 42.78 -16.61 12.58
C PRO A 808 44.25 -16.34 12.29
N ILE A 809 44.56 -15.97 11.04
CA ILE A 809 45.92 -15.56 10.70
C ILE A 809 46.19 -14.16 11.25
N ASN A 810 47.12 -14.08 12.20
CA ASN A 810 47.63 -12.86 12.78
C ASN A 810 49.15 -12.81 12.57
N HIS A 811 49.66 -11.69 12.06
CA HIS A 811 51.09 -11.41 11.85
C HIS A 811 51.33 -9.92 12.07
N GLU A 812 52.43 -9.56 12.72
CA GLU A 812 52.76 -8.17 13.00
C GLU A 812 54.29 -7.97 12.99
N SER A 813 54.75 -7.04 12.16
CA SER A 813 56.13 -6.59 12.07
C SER A 813 56.20 -5.07 11.90
N ASP A 814 57.40 -4.50 11.89
CA ASP A 814 57.61 -3.05 11.96
C ASP A 814 56.92 -2.22 10.86
N GLU A 815 56.56 -2.82 9.73
CA GLU A 815 55.87 -2.17 8.61
C GLU A 815 54.52 -2.79 8.22
N LEU A 816 54.29 -4.07 8.51
CA LEU A 816 53.15 -4.87 8.04
C LEU A 816 52.39 -5.50 9.21
N LYS A 817 51.08 -5.30 9.24
CA LYS A 817 50.15 -6.03 10.10
C LYS A 817 49.18 -6.83 9.24
N VAL A 818 49.00 -8.11 9.52
CA VAL A 818 47.99 -8.97 8.88
C VAL A 818 47.09 -9.56 9.95
N PHE A 819 45.79 -9.44 9.74
CA PHE A 819 44.77 -9.93 10.66
C PHE A 819 43.51 -10.36 9.89
N ILE A 820 42.54 -10.93 10.60
CA ILE A 820 41.21 -11.22 10.07
C ILE A 820 40.17 -10.35 10.79
N GLU A 821 39.28 -9.74 10.01
CA GLU A 821 38.19 -8.90 10.47
C GLU A 821 37.03 -9.04 9.47
N ASP A 822 35.77 -9.01 9.91
CA ASP A 822 34.58 -9.06 9.03
C ASP A 822 34.56 -10.25 8.04
N GLY A 823 35.22 -11.38 8.33
CA GLY A 823 35.38 -12.47 7.37
C GLY A 823 36.29 -12.14 6.18
N ARG A 824 37.25 -11.22 6.37
CA ARG A 824 38.26 -10.79 5.38
C ARG A 824 39.65 -10.82 6.01
N ILE A 825 40.64 -11.24 5.24
CA ILE A 825 42.05 -11.11 5.59
C ILE A 825 42.47 -9.70 5.18
N HIS A 826 42.98 -8.92 6.12
CA HIS A 826 43.44 -7.55 5.96
C HIS A 826 44.97 -7.51 5.99
N PHE A 827 45.60 -6.90 4.98
CA PHE A 827 47.01 -6.53 4.99
C PHE A 827 47.09 -5.01 5.15
N ASP A 828 47.55 -4.57 6.32
CA ASP A 828 47.71 -3.18 6.71
C ASP A 828 49.19 -2.78 6.73
N PHE A 829 49.49 -1.55 6.31
CA PHE A 829 50.85 -1.05 6.16
C PHE A 829 50.98 0.26 6.92
N LYS A 830 51.94 0.33 7.85
CA LYS A 830 52.14 1.46 8.78
C LYS A 830 52.29 2.82 8.09
N ASN A 831 52.87 2.84 6.90
CA ASN A 831 53.06 4.02 6.04
C ASN A 831 51.97 4.15 4.93
N GLY A 832 50.82 3.48 5.09
CA GLY A 832 49.66 3.55 4.21
C GLY A 832 49.78 2.76 2.92
N LYS A 833 50.27 3.39 1.83
CA LYS A 833 50.27 2.79 0.49
C LYS A 833 51.68 2.31 0.11
N PRO A 834 52.00 1.00 0.17
CA PRO A 834 53.34 0.49 -0.06
C PRO A 834 53.82 0.64 -1.51
N ALA A 835 55.11 0.40 -1.75
CA ALA A 835 55.80 0.53 -3.04
C ALA A 835 55.17 -0.32 -4.18
N GLU A 836 55.43 0.04 -5.45
CA GLU A 836 54.83 -0.60 -6.63
C GLU A 836 55.06 -2.12 -6.66
N ALA A 837 56.26 -2.60 -6.32
CA ALA A 837 56.60 -4.03 -6.28
C ALA A 837 55.71 -4.80 -5.29
N VAL A 838 55.60 -4.31 -4.06
CA VAL A 838 54.70 -4.86 -3.03
C VAL A 838 53.24 -4.84 -3.50
N ARG A 839 52.78 -3.74 -4.09
CA ARG A 839 51.41 -3.64 -4.67
C ARG A 839 51.18 -4.66 -5.79
N ALA A 840 52.20 -4.97 -6.60
CA ALA A 840 52.10 -5.97 -7.67
C ALA A 840 51.97 -7.39 -7.09
N LYS A 841 52.80 -7.74 -6.10
CA LYS A 841 52.72 -9.02 -5.36
C LYS A 841 51.34 -9.20 -4.71
N ILE A 842 50.86 -8.22 -3.92
CA ILE A 842 49.53 -8.27 -3.29
C ILE A 842 48.40 -8.51 -4.31
N LYS A 843 48.40 -7.79 -5.44
CA LYS A 843 47.40 -7.94 -6.51
C LYS A 843 47.43 -9.33 -7.16
N ARG A 844 48.61 -9.94 -7.32
CA ARG A 844 48.79 -11.29 -7.90
C ARG A 844 47.96 -12.33 -7.14
N TYR A 845 47.88 -12.20 -5.82
CA TYR A 845 47.08 -13.07 -4.94
C TYR A 845 45.63 -12.61 -4.73
N SER A 846 45.12 -11.76 -5.64
CA SER A 846 43.73 -11.28 -5.68
C SER A 846 43.25 -10.46 -4.47
N PHE A 847 44.17 -9.90 -3.68
CA PHE A 847 43.83 -8.89 -2.67
C PHE A 847 43.56 -7.53 -3.35
N LYS A 848 42.62 -6.76 -2.79
CA LYS A 848 42.16 -5.48 -3.37
C LYS A 848 42.20 -4.39 -2.31
N PHE A 849 42.69 -3.21 -2.68
CA PHE A 849 42.73 -2.06 -1.78
C PHE A 849 41.31 -1.61 -1.39
N SER A 850 41.06 -1.53 -0.08
CA SER A 850 39.82 -1.05 0.52
C SER A 850 39.97 0.44 0.86
N ARG A 851 39.10 1.28 0.29
CA ARG A 851 39.05 2.72 0.62
C ARG A 851 38.37 3.04 1.95
N TYR A 852 37.88 2.04 2.66
CA TYR A 852 37.10 2.18 3.90
C TYR A 852 37.96 1.84 5.12
N SER A 853 38.63 0.69 5.07
CA SER A 853 39.60 0.24 6.07
C SER A 853 41.03 0.67 5.76
N TYR A 854 41.29 1.30 4.60
CA TYR A 854 42.62 1.67 4.07
C TYR A 854 43.62 0.49 3.87
N THR A 855 43.19 -0.75 4.14
CA THR A 855 43.97 -1.99 4.00
C THR A 855 43.79 -2.68 2.64
N TRP A 856 44.66 -3.63 2.32
CA TRP A 856 44.46 -4.57 1.20
C TRP A 856 43.69 -5.79 1.69
N VAL A 857 42.50 -6.03 1.12
CA VAL A 857 41.55 -7.03 1.65
C VAL A 857 41.26 -8.15 0.65
N ARG A 858 41.09 -9.38 1.16
CA ARG A 858 40.55 -10.54 0.43
C ARG A 858 39.60 -11.30 1.35
N LYS A 859 38.49 -11.82 0.82
CA LYS A 859 37.54 -12.61 1.62
C LYS A 859 38.22 -13.86 2.19
N ALA A 860 38.07 -14.08 3.50
CA ALA A 860 38.54 -15.27 4.19
C ALA A 860 37.85 -16.52 3.65
N THR A 861 38.66 -17.48 3.23
CA THR A 861 38.28 -18.78 2.65
C THR A 861 39.46 -19.72 2.86
N GLY A 862 39.24 -21.05 2.89
CA GLY A 862 40.35 -22.00 3.07
C GLY A 862 41.50 -21.81 2.07
N SER A 863 41.20 -21.47 0.81
CA SER A 863 42.23 -21.11 -0.19
C SER A 863 42.96 -19.80 0.16
N ALA A 864 42.26 -18.76 0.62
CA ALA A 864 42.92 -17.51 1.00
C ALA A 864 43.82 -17.67 2.22
N LEU A 865 43.38 -18.45 3.22
CA LEU A 865 44.17 -18.73 4.44
C LEU A 865 45.40 -19.59 4.15
N ASN A 866 45.30 -20.57 3.25
CA ASN A 866 46.45 -21.39 2.87
C ASN A 866 47.46 -20.63 1.99
N ILE A 867 47.04 -19.52 1.36
CA ILE A 867 47.89 -18.65 0.55
C ILE A 867 48.53 -17.54 1.41
N ALA A 868 47.83 -17.02 2.42
CA ALA A 868 48.24 -15.83 3.15
C ALA A 868 49.66 -15.88 3.79
N PRO A 869 50.13 -16.99 4.40
CA PRO A 869 51.51 -17.09 4.91
C PRO A 869 52.57 -16.88 3.82
N ILE A 870 52.37 -17.48 2.65
CA ILE A 870 53.28 -17.33 1.49
C ILE A 870 53.31 -15.88 1.01
N VAL A 871 52.17 -15.19 1.06
CA VAL A 871 52.05 -13.78 0.68
C VAL A 871 52.70 -12.85 1.70
N ILE A 872 52.63 -13.18 2.99
CA ILE A 872 53.37 -12.46 4.05
C ILE A 872 54.87 -12.57 3.80
N GLU A 873 55.39 -13.79 3.62
CA GLU A 873 56.81 -14.04 3.35
C GLU A 873 57.30 -13.32 2.07
N GLU A 874 56.57 -13.45 0.95
CA GLU A 874 56.96 -12.79 -0.31
C GLU A 874 56.92 -11.25 -0.20
N ILE A 875 56.02 -10.69 0.62
CA ILE A 875 55.95 -9.24 0.88
C ILE A 875 57.08 -8.80 1.80
N GLU A 876 57.29 -9.44 2.94
CA GLU A 876 58.33 -9.06 3.91
C GLU A 876 59.72 -9.05 3.28
N ASN A 877 60.03 -10.03 2.43
CA ASN A 877 61.31 -10.04 1.71
C ASN A 877 61.44 -8.84 0.76
N THR A 878 60.33 -8.32 0.21
CA THR A 878 60.31 -7.07 -0.61
C THR A 878 60.30 -5.77 0.22
N LEU A 879 60.16 -5.85 1.54
CA LEU A 879 60.30 -4.71 2.46
C LEU A 879 61.71 -4.65 3.08
N LYS A 880 62.49 -5.73 2.91
CA LYS A 880 63.89 -5.86 3.33
C LYS A 880 64.89 -5.65 2.17
N GLU A 881 64.37 -5.52 0.94
CA GLU A 881 65.06 -5.21 -0.33
C GLU A 881 64.99 -3.71 -0.67
#